data_AF-B8CYD1-F1
#
_entry.id   AF-B8CYD1-F1
#
_cell.length_a   1.000
_cell.length_b   1.000
_cell.length_c   1.000
_cell.angle_alpha   90.00
_cell.angle_beta   90.00
_cell.angle_gamma   90.00
#
_symmetry.space_group_name_H-M   'P 1'
#
loop_
_entity.id
_entity.type
_entity.pdbx_description
1 polymer ?
#
loop_
_entity_poly.entity_id
_entity_poly.type
_entity_poly.pdbx_seq_one_letter_code
_entity_poly.pdbx_strand_id
1 'polypeptide(L)'
;MLRHTFYIFIITILLLIWLIPAQAGAREVNIVFNGKDVTQDFNPIIYGGQLLIKSRSLAEYTGSTVKWYKPIKTLTMSLNGVTVKLMVNNPYIQVNNRTIKVDNGMLLREGQTYVPVQVVSGFGYLINQEGDTWYIYKPESYIKGITWLKEGQQLLIDMDKITPYRVIKSDDPRQLIIEIDKAMLSKNFKDSLSNENFYLKINKAVNRARLQLVVSSKYPIPFKLDGGVEETDSGILIKFLPHIKSVKWEKERLVIKSTGSIKKPEISLLSNPRRLVLDIPDMMQSDFDIDLPINKWVSDIEVSQYSYDPIILRVVVVLKKGSYLNLKTDSQGNQLVLVPGQITKVADLKCVDNRIEFTTNRKIKPDIFILQNPDRLVVDLINSVRDKDFPEKINVQNGLIKRIRSARFNEETVRIVADLLEYTGYTWNQVKETNNRYQHMIILNNKIEKIKLDNTKKFTDISIFLSGKVNYEIKEFFYPNRLVVDARGIVNNLDEEDLPTSSPLIKDIRLSQFSKEPRIARFVFELGKRYEYEVLSPTPSHVIKVRLKKEEKKELTNIIAIDAGHGGFDPGALGVTGLKEKIVTLDIARKVKTLLEDEGYRVLMTRTDDTFISLKDRVKKANDARARIFVSIHANAFNESYSEGIETYISPDKTGNSLLLAQNLQEQLVRELKLENRGVKQEELYVLNHSSMPAALVEVGFLSNPHEETLLRSELFRKRVARALYRGILNYIKKIEQGDGNTHDK
;
A
#
# COMPACT_ATOMS: atom_id res chain seq x y z
N MET A 1 -8.55 -58.55 74.04
CA MET A 1 -8.57 -58.83 72.57
C MET A 1 -8.97 -57.60 71.73
N LEU A 2 -8.63 -56.36 72.15
CA LEU A 2 -9.30 -55.13 71.65
C LEU A 2 -8.37 -54.08 70.98
N ARG A 3 -7.12 -54.43 70.64
CA ARG A 3 -6.13 -53.47 70.10
C ARG A 3 -5.72 -53.67 68.63
N HIS A 4 -6.14 -54.77 67.99
CA HIS A 4 -5.83 -55.03 66.57
C HIS A 4 -6.94 -54.64 65.59
N THR A 5 -8.21 -54.66 66.01
CA THR A 5 -9.36 -54.32 65.14
C THR A 5 -9.36 -52.86 64.70
N PHE A 6 -8.90 -51.92 65.53
CA PHE A 6 -8.89 -50.49 65.19
C PHE A 6 -7.85 -50.13 64.11
N TYR A 7 -6.66 -50.73 64.16
CA TYR A 7 -5.63 -50.52 63.12
C TYR A 7 -6.04 -51.10 61.77
N ILE A 8 -6.69 -52.28 61.75
CA ILE A 8 -7.18 -52.89 60.50
C ILE A 8 -8.25 -52.00 59.85
N PHE A 9 -9.16 -51.41 60.63
CA PHE A 9 -10.23 -50.55 60.11
C PHE A 9 -9.72 -49.21 59.55
N ILE A 10 -8.68 -48.63 60.14
CA ILE A 10 -8.02 -47.42 59.59
C ILE A 10 -7.24 -47.75 58.31
N ILE A 11 -6.57 -48.90 58.25
CA ILE A 11 -5.80 -49.33 57.08
C ILE A 11 -6.72 -49.67 55.89
N THR A 12 -7.89 -50.28 56.10
CA THR A 12 -8.85 -50.52 55.00
C THR A 12 -9.47 -49.24 54.48
N ILE A 13 -9.77 -48.25 55.33
CA ILE A 13 -10.27 -46.94 54.88
C ILE A 13 -9.19 -46.16 54.10
N LEU A 14 -7.93 -46.20 54.52
CA LEU A 14 -6.83 -45.57 53.77
C LEU A 14 -6.53 -46.26 52.42
N LEU A 15 -6.74 -47.58 52.31
CA LEU A 15 -6.62 -48.30 51.03
C LEU A 15 -7.81 -48.07 50.08
N LEU A 16 -9.02 -47.83 50.60
CA LEU A 16 -10.20 -47.50 49.79
C LEU A 16 -10.14 -46.11 49.12
N ILE A 17 -9.33 -45.19 49.65
CA ILE A 17 -9.11 -43.86 49.05
C ILE A 17 -8.23 -43.93 47.77
N TRP A 18 -7.49 -45.03 47.56
CA TRP A 18 -6.65 -45.23 46.37
C TRP A 18 -7.34 -45.98 45.21
N LEU A 19 -8.65 -46.25 45.32
CA LEU A 19 -9.43 -46.97 44.30
C LEU A 19 -10.64 -46.18 43.76
N ILE A 20 -10.59 -44.85 43.83
CA ILE A 20 -11.29 -44.02 42.84
C ILE A 20 -10.41 -44.03 41.58
N PRO A 21 -10.78 -44.75 40.49
CA PRO A 21 -10.11 -44.53 39.22
C PRO A 21 -10.35 -43.07 38.85
N ALA A 22 -9.29 -42.31 38.59
CA ALA A 22 -9.44 -40.96 38.10
C ALA A 22 -10.13 -41.03 36.73
N GLN A 23 -11.45 -40.78 36.71
CA GLN A 23 -12.16 -40.39 35.51
C GLN A 23 -11.63 -39.01 35.11
N ALA A 24 -10.47 -39.03 34.45
CA ALA A 24 -10.14 -38.04 33.44
C ALA A 24 -11.24 -38.15 32.38
N GLY A 25 -12.33 -37.41 32.60
CA GLY A 25 -13.40 -37.26 31.62
C GLY A 25 -12.76 -36.90 30.28
N ALA A 26 -13.20 -37.55 29.21
CA ALA A 26 -12.63 -37.34 27.89
C ALA A 26 -12.75 -35.84 27.58
N ARG A 27 -11.60 -35.14 27.61
CA ARG A 27 -11.55 -33.67 27.63
C ARG A 27 -12.27 -33.13 26.39
N GLU A 28 -13.44 -32.54 26.57
CA GLU A 28 -14.34 -32.19 25.48
C GLU A 28 -13.80 -31.00 24.70
N VAL A 29 -13.01 -31.31 23.67
CA VAL A 29 -12.41 -30.31 22.79
C VAL A 29 -13.47 -29.74 21.86
N ASN A 30 -13.82 -28.47 22.05
CA ASN A 30 -14.74 -27.77 21.16
C ASN A 30 -13.96 -27.13 19.99
N ILE A 31 -14.58 -26.99 18.82
CA ILE A 31 -14.02 -26.28 17.67
C ILE A 31 -15.03 -25.24 17.17
N VAL A 32 -14.61 -23.98 17.15
CA VAL A 32 -15.37 -22.85 16.61
C VAL A 32 -14.67 -22.35 15.36
N PHE A 33 -15.28 -22.56 14.19
CA PHE A 33 -14.72 -22.23 12.88
C PHE A 33 -15.46 -21.02 12.29
N ASN A 34 -14.73 -19.92 12.04
CA ASN A 34 -15.26 -18.63 11.60
C ASN A 34 -16.45 -18.10 12.45
N GLY A 35 -16.51 -18.46 13.74
CA GLY A 35 -17.55 -18.04 14.68
C GLY A 35 -18.75 -19.00 14.82
N LYS A 36 -18.80 -20.09 14.04
CA LYS A 36 -19.79 -21.16 14.18
C LYS A 36 -19.18 -22.32 14.98
N ASP A 37 -19.94 -22.94 15.90
CA ASP A 37 -19.54 -24.24 16.46
C ASP A 37 -19.66 -25.34 15.39
N VAL A 38 -18.62 -26.15 15.28
CA VAL A 38 -18.44 -27.21 14.29
C VAL A 38 -17.84 -28.48 14.90
N THR A 39 -17.87 -28.58 16.23
CA THR A 39 -17.17 -29.62 17.01
C THR A 39 -17.49 -31.03 16.54
N GLN A 40 -18.77 -31.32 16.34
CA GLN A 40 -19.25 -32.64 15.91
C GLN A 40 -18.83 -32.98 14.47
N ASP A 41 -18.82 -31.99 13.57
CA ASP A 41 -18.46 -32.17 12.16
C ASP A 41 -16.98 -32.55 12.01
N PHE A 42 -16.10 -31.86 12.75
CA PHE A 42 -14.66 -32.13 12.74
C PHE A 42 -14.27 -33.37 13.55
N ASN A 43 -15.07 -33.74 14.56
CA ASN A 43 -14.91 -34.89 15.45
C ASN A 43 -13.43 -35.02 15.94
N PRO A 44 -13.00 -34.09 16.81
CA PRO A 44 -11.62 -33.93 17.20
C PRO A 44 -11.08 -35.10 18.02
N ILE A 45 -9.80 -35.42 17.85
CA ILE A 45 -9.08 -36.37 18.70
C ILE A 45 -7.79 -35.74 19.24
N ILE A 46 -7.49 -36.00 20.51
CA ILE A 46 -6.17 -35.76 21.09
C ILE A 46 -5.34 -37.02 20.94
N TYR A 47 -4.17 -36.92 20.31
CA TYR A 47 -3.19 -38.01 20.19
C TYR A 47 -1.79 -37.47 20.47
N GLY A 48 -1.05 -38.11 21.38
CA GLY A 48 0.27 -37.62 21.81
C GLY A 48 0.24 -36.19 22.38
N GLY A 49 -0.89 -35.75 22.94
CA GLY A 49 -1.10 -34.37 23.40
C GLY A 49 -1.51 -33.37 22.31
N GLN A 50 -1.46 -33.75 21.03
CA GLN A 50 -1.78 -32.87 19.90
C GLN A 50 -3.22 -33.06 19.43
N LEU A 51 -3.88 -31.97 19.04
CA LEU A 51 -5.18 -31.99 18.37
C LEU A 51 -5.03 -32.38 16.89
N LEU A 52 -5.71 -33.48 16.51
CA LEU A 52 -5.99 -33.80 15.11
C LEU A 52 -7.49 -33.76 14.82
N ILE A 53 -7.80 -33.44 13.58
CA ILE A 53 -9.15 -33.19 13.07
C ILE A 53 -9.36 -33.95 11.75
N LYS A 54 -10.61 -34.27 11.40
CA LYS A 54 -10.89 -35.00 10.15
C LYS A 54 -10.57 -34.17 8.91
N SER A 55 -9.78 -34.76 8.01
CA SER A 55 -9.32 -34.09 6.78
C SER A 55 -10.47 -33.69 5.85
N ARG A 56 -11.53 -34.52 5.79
CA ARG A 56 -12.73 -34.28 4.98
C ARG A 56 -13.56 -33.11 5.52
N SER A 57 -13.84 -33.09 6.82
CA SER A 57 -14.55 -31.98 7.46
C SER A 57 -13.79 -30.66 7.30
N LEU A 58 -12.45 -30.71 7.44
CA LEU A 58 -11.61 -29.55 7.14
C LEU A 58 -11.74 -29.09 5.68
N ALA A 59 -11.79 -30.03 4.73
CA ALA A 59 -11.93 -29.71 3.33
C ALA A 59 -13.28 -29.04 3.01
N GLU A 60 -14.36 -29.56 3.58
CA GLU A 60 -15.72 -29.00 3.47
C GLU A 60 -15.78 -27.57 4.03
N TYR A 61 -15.21 -27.32 5.22
CA TYR A 61 -15.20 -26.00 5.85
C TYR A 61 -14.21 -24.98 5.26
N THR A 62 -13.19 -25.43 4.50
CA THR A 62 -12.24 -24.54 3.81
C THR A 62 -12.52 -24.37 2.33
N GLY A 63 -13.34 -25.23 1.73
CA GLY A 63 -13.51 -25.35 0.27
C GLY A 63 -12.34 -26.03 -0.44
N SER A 64 -11.41 -26.70 0.29
CA SER A 64 -10.26 -27.37 -0.33
C SER A 64 -10.66 -28.70 -0.99
N THR A 65 -10.00 -29.07 -2.09
CA THR A 65 -10.08 -30.43 -2.65
C THR A 65 -9.16 -31.39 -1.89
N VAL A 66 -9.45 -32.70 -1.92
CA VAL A 66 -8.66 -33.74 -1.22
C VAL A 66 -8.38 -34.93 -2.13
N LYS A 67 -7.11 -35.38 -2.18
CA LYS A 67 -6.68 -36.58 -2.93
C LYS A 67 -5.85 -37.50 -2.04
N TRP A 68 -6.23 -38.76 -1.96
CA TRP A 68 -5.56 -39.79 -1.14
C TRP A 68 -4.81 -40.80 -2.02
N TYR A 69 -3.52 -40.98 -1.71
CA TYR A 69 -2.59 -41.84 -2.43
C TYR A 69 -2.26 -43.07 -1.58
N LYS A 70 -3.12 -44.10 -1.65
CA LYS A 70 -3.05 -45.31 -0.82
C LYS A 70 -1.67 -46.00 -0.77
N PRO A 71 -0.93 -46.20 -1.89
CA PRO A 71 0.36 -46.93 -1.86
C PRO A 71 1.43 -46.26 -1.00
N ILE A 72 1.46 -44.92 -0.98
CA ILE A 72 2.42 -44.10 -0.22
C ILE A 72 1.79 -43.45 1.02
N LYS A 73 0.58 -43.88 1.42
CA LYS A 73 -0.18 -43.36 2.57
C LYS A 73 -0.16 -41.82 2.66
N THR A 74 -0.29 -41.15 1.52
CA THR A 74 -0.12 -39.69 1.39
C THR A 74 -1.45 -39.02 1.08
N LEU A 75 -1.69 -37.87 1.69
CA LEU A 75 -2.86 -37.02 1.49
C LEU A 75 -2.39 -35.69 0.92
N THR A 76 -3.03 -35.25 -0.16
CA THR A 76 -2.87 -33.90 -0.71
C THR A 76 -4.20 -33.16 -0.54
N MET A 77 -4.15 -31.92 -0.07
CA MET A 77 -5.29 -31.02 0.07
C MET A 77 -4.99 -29.69 -0.65
N SER A 78 -5.87 -29.19 -1.52
CA SER A 78 -5.56 -28.03 -2.38
C SER A 78 -6.69 -26.99 -2.43
N LEU A 79 -6.32 -25.71 -2.28
CA LEU A 79 -7.21 -24.54 -2.25
C LEU A 79 -6.47 -23.30 -2.79
N ASN A 80 -7.03 -22.60 -3.77
CA ASN A 80 -6.53 -21.29 -4.26
C ASN A 80 -5.02 -21.22 -4.53
N GLY A 81 -4.44 -22.23 -5.20
CA GLY A 81 -3.00 -22.29 -5.49
C GLY A 81 -2.12 -22.69 -4.28
N VAL A 82 -2.71 -22.93 -3.11
CA VAL A 82 -2.06 -23.60 -1.98
C VAL A 82 -2.35 -25.10 -2.06
N THR A 83 -1.32 -25.90 -1.92
CA THR A 83 -1.35 -27.36 -1.84
C THR A 83 -0.61 -27.81 -0.59
N VAL A 84 -1.31 -28.51 0.29
CA VAL A 84 -0.77 -29.12 1.50
C VAL A 84 -0.63 -30.63 1.30
N LYS A 85 0.55 -31.20 1.55
CA LYS A 85 0.85 -32.62 1.39
C LYS A 85 1.33 -33.20 2.73
N LEU A 86 0.65 -34.24 3.20
CA LEU A 86 0.95 -34.98 4.45
C LEU A 86 1.12 -36.47 4.15
N MET A 87 1.87 -37.18 4.99
CA MET A 87 2.02 -38.63 4.91
C MET A 87 1.73 -39.27 6.27
N VAL A 88 1.14 -40.47 6.29
CA VAL A 88 0.78 -41.16 7.54
C VAL A 88 2.04 -41.44 8.36
N ASN A 89 1.98 -41.15 9.66
CA ASN A 89 3.07 -41.29 10.64
C ASN A 89 4.33 -40.47 10.29
N ASN A 90 4.23 -39.48 9.40
CA ASN A 90 5.34 -38.60 9.01
C ASN A 90 5.16 -37.22 9.67
N PRO A 91 6.07 -36.78 10.57
CA PRO A 91 5.95 -35.53 11.34
C PRO A 91 6.19 -34.25 10.52
N TYR A 92 6.04 -34.30 9.19
CA TYR A 92 6.25 -33.17 8.28
C TYR A 92 5.01 -32.89 7.42
N ILE A 93 4.65 -31.61 7.36
CA ILE A 93 3.57 -31.05 6.54
C ILE A 93 4.22 -30.17 5.47
N GLN A 94 4.13 -30.54 4.19
CA GLN A 94 4.54 -29.68 3.09
C GLN A 94 3.38 -28.72 2.76
N VAL A 95 3.66 -27.43 2.58
CA VAL A 95 2.74 -26.38 2.12
C VAL A 95 3.41 -25.66 0.94
N ASN A 96 2.94 -25.91 -0.28
CA ASN A 96 3.63 -25.56 -1.53
C ASN A 96 5.11 -26.00 -1.48
N ASN A 97 6.04 -25.03 -1.54
CA ASN A 97 7.50 -25.27 -1.56
C ASN A 97 8.16 -25.12 -0.17
N ARG A 98 7.36 -25.14 0.91
CA ARG A 98 7.82 -25.05 2.31
C ARG A 98 7.39 -26.29 3.09
N THR A 99 8.12 -26.63 4.15
CA THR A 99 7.79 -27.78 5.01
C THR A 99 7.87 -27.40 6.47
N ILE A 100 6.90 -27.87 7.25
CA ILE A 100 6.68 -27.58 8.67
C ILE A 100 6.80 -28.90 9.43
N LYS A 101 7.50 -28.90 10.57
CA LYS A 101 7.53 -30.06 11.49
C LYS A 101 6.40 -29.94 12.52
N VAL A 102 5.81 -31.07 12.89
CA VAL A 102 4.77 -31.23 13.92
C VAL A 102 5.09 -32.46 14.78
N ASP A 103 4.52 -32.56 15.98
CA ASP A 103 4.82 -33.67 16.90
C ASP A 103 4.33 -35.02 16.35
N ASN A 104 3.09 -35.02 15.83
CA ASN A 104 2.47 -36.13 15.14
C ASN A 104 2.10 -35.71 13.71
N GLY A 105 2.31 -36.62 12.76
CA GLY A 105 1.90 -36.44 11.37
C GLY A 105 0.39 -36.61 11.16
N MET A 106 0.00 -36.87 9.92
CA MET A 106 -1.32 -37.42 9.65
C MET A 106 -1.45 -38.82 10.27
N LEU A 107 -2.62 -39.13 10.82
CA LEU A 107 -2.99 -40.47 11.28
C LEU A 107 -4.07 -41.07 10.37
N LEU A 108 -4.09 -42.40 10.28
CA LEU A 108 -5.16 -43.15 9.63
C LEU A 108 -5.83 -44.04 10.70
N ARG A 109 -7.08 -43.75 11.01
CA ARG A 109 -7.86 -44.44 12.06
C ARG A 109 -9.25 -44.75 11.52
N GLU A 110 -9.69 -46.00 11.66
CA GLU A 110 -11.02 -46.46 11.21
C GLU A 110 -11.31 -46.11 9.72
N GLY A 111 -10.27 -46.16 8.88
CA GLY A 111 -10.32 -45.78 7.47
C GLY A 111 -10.33 -44.28 7.17
N GLN A 112 -10.46 -43.43 8.19
CA GLN A 112 -10.50 -41.96 8.07
C GLN A 112 -9.12 -41.34 8.34
N THR A 113 -8.75 -40.31 7.58
CA THR A 113 -7.51 -39.56 7.79
C THR A 113 -7.73 -38.37 8.70
N TYR A 114 -7.03 -38.38 9.84
CA TYR A 114 -6.98 -37.29 10.79
C TYR A 114 -5.69 -36.50 10.57
N VAL A 115 -5.81 -35.19 10.39
CA VAL A 115 -4.68 -34.29 10.14
C VAL A 115 -4.47 -33.37 11.34
N PRO A 116 -3.21 -32.99 11.64
CA PRO A 116 -2.92 -31.95 12.63
C PRO A 116 -3.73 -30.67 12.40
N VAL A 117 -4.28 -30.07 13.45
CA VAL A 117 -5.03 -28.80 13.34
C VAL A 117 -4.17 -27.69 12.69
N GLN A 118 -2.84 -27.76 12.84
CA GLN A 118 -1.86 -26.88 12.19
C GLN A 118 -1.98 -26.81 10.65
N VAL A 119 -2.64 -27.78 9.99
CA VAL A 119 -2.90 -27.75 8.53
C VAL A 119 -3.70 -26.50 8.12
N VAL A 120 -4.62 -26.00 8.95
CA VAL A 120 -5.47 -24.86 8.57
C VAL A 120 -4.66 -23.58 8.36
N SER A 121 -3.52 -23.43 9.05
CA SER A 121 -2.57 -22.34 8.84
C SER A 121 -1.76 -22.45 7.55
N GLY A 122 -1.74 -23.63 6.91
CA GLY A 122 -1.31 -23.76 5.51
C GLY A 122 -2.25 -23.00 4.57
N PHE A 123 -3.56 -23.08 4.82
CA PHE A 123 -4.61 -22.35 4.09
C PHE A 123 -4.85 -20.91 4.58
N GLY A 124 -3.94 -20.37 5.40
CA GLY A 124 -4.00 -18.99 5.90
C GLY A 124 -4.95 -18.77 7.09
N TYR A 125 -5.51 -19.81 7.69
CA TYR A 125 -6.35 -19.69 8.88
C TYR A 125 -5.50 -19.60 10.16
N LEU A 126 -5.96 -18.79 11.10
CA LEU A 126 -5.44 -18.69 12.45
C LEU A 126 -6.05 -19.79 13.32
N ILE A 127 -5.32 -20.18 14.36
CA ILE A 127 -5.70 -21.16 15.36
C ILE A 127 -5.39 -20.56 16.72
N ASN A 128 -6.31 -20.68 17.68
CA ASN A 128 -6.05 -20.38 19.08
C ASN A 128 -6.87 -21.31 19.98
N GLN A 129 -6.37 -21.57 21.19
CA GLN A 129 -7.09 -22.32 22.21
C GLN A 129 -7.42 -21.40 23.39
N GLU A 130 -8.66 -21.47 23.89
CA GLU A 130 -9.12 -20.81 25.11
C GLU A 130 -9.88 -21.85 25.94
N GLY A 131 -9.31 -22.25 27.08
CA GLY A 131 -9.75 -23.46 27.79
C GLY A 131 -9.63 -24.70 26.91
N ASP A 132 -10.76 -25.34 26.62
CA ASP A 132 -10.85 -26.53 25.77
C ASP A 132 -11.41 -26.22 24.36
N THR A 133 -11.72 -24.94 24.09
CA THR A 133 -12.28 -24.48 22.80
C THR A 133 -11.17 -23.99 21.88
N TRP A 134 -11.15 -24.53 20.66
CA TRP A 134 -10.23 -24.16 19.59
C TRP A 134 -10.93 -23.26 18.58
N TYR A 135 -10.51 -22.00 18.53
CA TYR A 135 -10.99 -21.01 17.57
C TYR A 135 -10.14 -21.06 16.30
N ILE A 136 -10.79 -21.38 15.18
CA ILE A 136 -10.19 -21.39 13.84
C ILE A 136 -10.81 -20.26 13.04
N TYR A 137 -9.99 -19.34 12.52
CA TYR A 137 -10.49 -18.11 11.89
C TYR A 137 -9.70 -17.69 10.65
N LYS A 138 -10.38 -17.26 9.58
CA LYS A 138 -9.73 -16.72 8.37
C LYS A 138 -9.59 -15.18 8.44
N PRO A 139 -8.38 -14.62 8.65
CA PRO A 139 -8.19 -13.19 8.74
C PRO A 139 -8.48 -12.52 7.40
N GLU A 140 -9.09 -11.34 7.44
CA GLU A 140 -9.38 -10.51 6.27
C GLU A 140 -8.44 -9.30 6.15
N SER A 141 -7.59 -9.06 7.14
CA SER A 141 -6.63 -7.94 7.19
C SER A 141 -5.36 -8.30 7.97
N TYR A 142 -4.22 -7.75 7.55
CA TYR A 142 -2.92 -7.86 8.19
C TYR A 142 -2.29 -6.49 8.43
N ILE A 143 -2.14 -6.10 9.70
CA ILE A 143 -1.46 -4.87 10.14
C ILE A 143 0.06 -5.02 9.95
N LYS A 144 0.64 -4.22 9.06
CA LYS A 144 2.08 -4.22 8.73
C LYS A 144 2.92 -3.44 9.73
N GLY A 145 2.37 -2.41 10.39
CA GLY A 145 3.09 -1.64 11.40
C GLY A 145 2.25 -0.56 12.08
N ILE A 146 2.78 -0.02 13.18
CA ILE A 146 2.21 1.11 13.92
C ILE A 146 3.32 2.16 14.11
N THR A 147 3.09 3.39 13.63
CA THR A 147 4.16 4.39 13.46
C THR A 147 3.73 5.82 13.77
N TRP A 148 4.52 6.50 14.61
CA TRP A 148 4.43 7.96 14.81
C TRP A 148 4.96 8.72 13.60
N LEU A 149 4.18 9.70 13.14
CA LEU A 149 4.51 10.65 12.09
C LEU A 149 4.39 12.08 12.64
N LYS A 150 5.11 13.04 12.04
CA LYS A 150 5.07 14.48 12.37
C LYS A 150 5.24 14.77 13.88
N GLU A 151 6.39 14.40 14.45
CA GLU A 151 6.73 14.67 15.86
C GLU A 151 5.65 14.21 16.88
N GLY A 152 4.97 13.09 16.60
CA GLY A 152 3.93 12.53 17.48
C GLY A 152 2.51 13.09 17.26
N GLN A 153 2.28 13.89 16.22
CA GLN A 153 0.95 14.43 15.90
C GLN A 153 0.06 13.47 15.10
N GLN A 154 0.63 12.42 14.51
CA GLN A 154 -0.11 11.46 13.69
C GLN A 154 0.37 10.03 13.95
N LEU A 155 -0.56 9.09 13.99
CA LEU A 155 -0.32 7.67 14.20
C LEU A 155 -0.90 6.87 13.03
N LEU A 156 -0.03 6.26 12.23
CA LEU A 156 -0.44 5.36 11.16
C LEU A 156 -0.53 3.92 11.68
N ILE A 157 -1.66 3.27 11.45
CA ILE A 157 -1.87 1.83 11.58
C ILE A 157 -1.88 1.25 10.16
N ASP A 158 -0.70 0.86 9.68
CA ASP A 158 -0.48 0.33 8.34
C ASP A 158 -1.08 -1.09 8.24
N MET A 159 -1.92 -1.37 7.24
CA MET A 159 -2.55 -2.67 6.96
C MET A 159 -2.75 -2.93 5.46
N ASP A 160 -2.90 -4.19 5.05
CA ASP A 160 -3.08 -4.57 3.63
C ASP A 160 -4.51 -4.36 3.08
N LYS A 161 -5.52 -4.46 3.94
CA LYS A 161 -6.92 -4.15 3.67
C LYS A 161 -7.56 -3.58 4.93
N ILE A 162 -8.40 -2.56 4.78
CA ILE A 162 -9.23 -2.06 5.88
C ILE A 162 -10.42 -2.99 6.09
N THR A 163 -10.63 -3.41 7.33
CA THR A 163 -11.79 -4.19 7.81
C THR A 163 -12.54 -3.40 8.88
N PRO A 164 -13.82 -3.72 9.18
CA PRO A 164 -14.63 -2.94 10.11
C PRO A 164 -13.90 -2.68 11.44
N TYR A 165 -13.81 -1.40 11.82
CA TYR A 165 -13.11 -0.96 13.02
C TYR A 165 -13.94 0.07 13.80
N ARG A 166 -13.52 0.31 15.04
CA ARG A 166 -14.04 1.34 15.92
C ARG A 166 -12.88 2.03 16.63
N VAL A 167 -12.86 3.36 16.62
CA VAL A 167 -12.01 4.14 17.50
C VAL A 167 -12.89 4.62 18.67
N ILE A 168 -12.52 4.20 19.88
CA ILE A 168 -13.28 4.39 21.11
C ILE A 168 -12.45 5.26 22.05
N LYS A 169 -13.00 6.42 22.42
CA LYS A 169 -12.45 7.24 23.51
C LYS A 169 -12.76 6.55 24.83
N SER A 170 -11.74 6.27 25.64
CA SER A 170 -11.91 5.66 26.96
C SER A 170 -12.45 6.67 27.99
N ASP A 171 -13.04 6.17 29.07
CA ASP A 171 -13.40 6.99 30.24
C ASP A 171 -12.16 7.59 30.92
N ASP A 172 -11.00 6.92 30.80
CA ASP A 172 -9.70 7.53 31.07
C ASP A 172 -9.28 8.39 29.86
N PRO A 173 -9.24 9.74 29.96
CA PRO A 173 -8.92 10.61 28.84
C PRO A 173 -7.48 10.43 28.32
N ARG A 174 -6.63 9.67 29.03
CA ARG A 174 -5.27 9.32 28.62
C ARG A 174 -5.20 8.02 27.79
N GLN A 175 -6.34 7.41 27.44
CA GLN A 175 -6.41 6.16 26.68
C GLN A 175 -7.29 6.29 25.43
N LEU A 176 -6.79 5.77 24.31
CA LEU A 176 -7.51 5.62 23.06
C LEU A 176 -7.49 4.15 22.64
N ILE A 177 -8.68 3.58 22.41
CA ILE A 177 -8.84 2.16 22.07
C ILE A 177 -9.24 2.07 20.59
N ILE A 178 -8.52 1.28 19.81
CA ILE A 178 -8.88 0.97 18.42
C ILE A 178 -9.17 -0.52 18.32
N GLU A 179 -10.42 -0.86 18.04
CA GLU A 179 -10.87 -2.24 17.81
C GLU A 179 -11.00 -2.48 16.31
N ILE A 180 -10.30 -3.48 15.77
CA ILE A 180 -10.33 -3.85 14.35
C ILE A 180 -10.78 -5.30 14.25
N ASP A 181 -11.97 -5.51 13.70
CA ASP A 181 -12.53 -6.85 13.50
C ASP A 181 -11.84 -7.55 12.32
N LYS A 182 -11.59 -8.86 12.45
CA LYS A 182 -10.99 -9.76 11.44
C LYS A 182 -9.52 -9.49 11.06
N ALA A 183 -8.81 -8.65 11.80
CA ALA A 183 -7.41 -8.28 11.54
C ALA A 183 -6.40 -9.04 12.42
N MET A 184 -5.17 -9.21 11.93
CA MET A 184 -4.02 -9.70 12.70
C MET A 184 -2.76 -8.85 12.43
N LEU A 185 -1.77 -8.86 13.34
CA LEU A 185 -0.42 -8.37 13.02
C LEU A 185 0.24 -9.23 11.92
N SER A 186 0.92 -8.59 10.96
CA SER A 186 1.72 -9.26 9.94
C SER A 186 2.98 -9.91 10.54
N LYS A 187 3.61 -10.84 9.80
CA LYS A 187 4.86 -11.50 10.24
C LYS A 187 6.06 -10.57 10.37
N ASN A 188 6.01 -9.39 9.73
CA ASN A 188 7.07 -8.38 9.76
C ASN A 188 6.63 -7.13 10.55
N PHE A 189 5.62 -7.27 11.43
CA PHE A 189 5.07 -6.15 12.19
C PHE A 189 6.13 -5.38 12.99
N LYS A 190 6.05 -4.05 12.93
CA LYS A 190 6.87 -3.13 13.74
C LYS A 190 5.97 -2.18 14.51
N ASP A 191 6.23 -2.06 15.81
CA ASP A 191 5.77 -0.91 16.61
C ASP A 191 6.89 0.13 16.67
N SER A 192 6.51 1.40 16.64
CA SER A 192 7.36 2.54 17.02
C SER A 192 6.59 3.58 17.83
N LEU A 193 5.42 3.21 18.38
CA LEU A 193 4.64 4.07 19.26
C LEU A 193 5.34 4.29 20.60
N SER A 194 5.87 3.21 21.17
CA SER A 194 6.28 3.15 22.58
C SER A 194 7.50 4.05 22.88
N ASN A 195 7.30 5.08 23.70
CA ASN A 195 8.30 6.08 24.10
C ASN A 195 8.05 6.54 25.56
N GLU A 196 8.73 7.60 26.03
CA GLU A 196 8.58 8.07 27.42
C GLU A 196 7.19 8.60 27.78
N ASN A 197 6.36 8.98 26.81
CA ASN A 197 5.05 9.61 27.03
C ASN A 197 3.88 8.77 26.54
N PHE A 198 4.11 7.84 25.60
CA PHE A 198 3.09 6.98 24.99
C PHE A 198 3.51 5.51 25.02
N TYR A 199 2.54 4.62 25.28
CA TYR A 199 2.76 3.18 25.40
C TYR A 199 1.67 2.42 24.61
N LEU A 200 2.07 1.43 23.81
CA LEU A 200 1.13 0.57 23.10
C LEU A 200 0.89 -0.73 23.89
N LYS A 201 -0.37 -1.06 24.15
CA LYS A 201 -0.79 -2.39 24.59
C LYS A 201 -1.65 -3.04 23.51
N ILE A 202 -1.15 -4.11 22.89
CA ILE A 202 -1.89 -4.89 21.90
C ILE A 202 -2.60 -6.05 22.61
N ASN A 203 -3.92 -5.95 22.72
CA ASN A 203 -4.79 -7.01 23.22
C ASN A 203 -5.36 -7.79 22.01
N LYS A 204 -5.48 -9.12 22.12
CA LYS A 204 -6.13 -9.96 21.10
C LYS A 204 -7.39 -10.57 21.67
N ALA A 205 -8.56 -10.14 21.20
CA ALA A 205 -9.85 -10.74 21.52
C ALA A 205 -10.12 -11.90 20.54
N VAL A 206 -9.37 -12.99 20.71
CA VAL A 206 -9.21 -14.03 19.69
C VAL A 206 -10.51 -14.78 19.39
N ASN A 207 -11.33 -15.03 20.41
CA ASN A 207 -12.65 -15.64 20.29
C ASN A 207 -13.65 -14.84 19.41
N ARG A 208 -13.37 -13.56 19.12
CA ARG A 208 -14.14 -12.69 18.21
C ARG A 208 -13.37 -12.28 16.95
N ALA A 209 -12.19 -12.88 16.73
CA ALA A 209 -11.25 -12.50 15.67
C ALA A 209 -10.89 -10.99 15.66
N ARG A 210 -10.92 -10.34 16.82
CA ARG A 210 -10.73 -8.89 16.96
C ARG A 210 -9.35 -8.58 17.51
N LEU A 211 -8.68 -7.63 16.87
CA LEU A 211 -7.44 -7.03 17.34
C LEU A 211 -7.77 -5.70 18.02
N GLN A 212 -7.32 -5.52 19.26
CA GLN A 212 -7.56 -4.31 20.03
C GLN A 212 -6.21 -3.64 20.34
N LEU A 213 -6.06 -2.40 19.89
CA LEU A 213 -4.89 -1.56 20.10
C LEU A 213 -5.25 -0.53 21.17
N VAL A 214 -4.62 -0.60 22.34
CA VAL A 214 -4.81 0.39 23.41
C VAL A 214 -3.59 1.30 23.44
N VAL A 215 -3.78 2.54 22.98
CA VAL A 215 -2.79 3.62 23.06
C VAL A 215 -2.99 4.32 24.40
N SER A 216 -1.98 4.23 25.27
CA SER A 216 -1.96 4.87 26.58
C SER A 216 -0.96 6.02 26.60
N SER A 217 -1.26 7.09 27.34
CA SER A 217 -0.46 8.31 27.45
C SER A 217 -0.25 8.72 28.92
N LYS A 218 0.77 9.53 29.20
CA LYS A 218 0.89 10.26 30.48
C LYS A 218 -0.16 11.38 30.61
N TYR A 219 -0.48 12.05 29.51
CA TYR A 219 -1.36 13.21 29.43
C TYR A 219 -2.66 12.88 28.68
N PRO A 220 -3.76 13.64 28.88
CA PRO A 220 -4.99 13.48 28.08
C PRO A 220 -4.70 13.48 26.57
N ILE A 221 -5.23 12.49 25.85
CA ILE A 221 -4.98 12.31 24.41
C ILE A 221 -5.83 13.33 23.64
N PRO A 222 -5.22 14.28 22.90
CA PRO A 222 -5.95 15.35 22.23
C PRO A 222 -6.49 14.86 20.89
N PHE A 223 -7.62 14.14 20.94
CA PHE A 223 -8.24 13.47 19.79
C PHE A 223 -9.73 13.82 19.68
N LYS A 224 -10.18 14.09 18.44
CA LYS A 224 -11.58 14.28 18.06
C LYS A 224 -11.98 13.17 17.09
N LEU A 225 -13.15 12.54 17.29
CA LEU A 225 -13.59 11.43 16.42
C LEU A 225 -13.75 11.93 14.97
N ASP A 226 -14.53 13.00 14.79
CA ASP A 226 -14.81 13.59 13.49
C ASP A 226 -13.56 14.25 12.89
N GLY A 227 -13.10 13.73 11.75
CA GLY A 227 -11.92 14.22 11.04
C GLY A 227 -10.55 13.88 11.68
N GLY A 228 -10.53 13.34 12.90
CA GLY A 228 -9.32 12.81 13.54
C GLY A 228 -8.94 11.41 13.07
N VAL A 229 -9.85 10.67 12.43
CA VAL A 229 -9.56 9.41 11.73
C VAL A 229 -9.64 9.63 10.22
N GLU A 230 -8.68 9.08 9.48
CA GLU A 230 -8.65 9.08 8.02
C GLU A 230 -8.27 7.69 7.52
N GLU A 231 -9.03 7.15 6.58
CA GLU A 231 -8.67 5.93 5.86
C GLU A 231 -7.73 6.30 4.69
N THR A 232 -6.68 5.51 4.53
CA THR A 232 -5.63 5.69 3.52
C THR A 232 -5.44 4.39 2.75
N ASP A 233 -4.85 4.45 1.55
CA ASP A 233 -4.45 3.27 0.76
C ASP A 233 -3.58 2.28 1.56
N SER A 234 -2.91 2.77 2.60
CA SER A 234 -2.06 2.01 3.51
C SER A 234 -2.72 1.58 4.83
N GLY A 235 -3.96 1.97 5.14
CA GLY A 235 -4.58 1.69 6.44
C GLY A 235 -5.15 2.91 7.17
N ILE A 236 -5.25 2.85 8.49
CA ILE A 236 -5.95 3.86 9.31
C ILE A 236 -4.95 4.89 9.86
N LEU A 237 -5.16 6.17 9.57
CA LEU A 237 -4.38 7.29 10.09
C LEU A 237 -5.16 8.05 11.17
N ILE A 238 -4.61 8.08 12.39
CA ILE A 238 -5.15 8.81 13.53
C ILE A 238 -4.39 10.13 13.67
N LYS A 239 -5.10 11.23 13.87
CA LYS A 239 -4.58 12.60 13.93
C LYS A 239 -4.86 13.20 15.30
N PHE A 240 -3.80 13.66 15.97
CA PHE A 240 -3.87 14.33 17.25
C PHE A 240 -3.71 15.84 17.07
N LEU A 241 -4.31 16.62 17.97
CA LEU A 241 -4.30 18.08 17.90
C LEU A 241 -2.99 18.64 18.48
N PRO A 242 -2.44 19.72 17.88
CA PRO A 242 -1.28 20.42 18.44
C PRO A 242 -1.60 21.02 19.81
N HIS A 243 -0.55 21.23 20.61
CA HIS A 243 -0.61 21.95 21.88
C HIS A 243 0.43 23.06 21.96
N ILE A 244 0.17 24.05 22.80
CA ILE A 244 1.03 25.22 23.02
C ILE A 244 2.33 24.84 23.76
N LYS A 245 3.46 25.49 23.40
CA LYS A 245 4.78 25.30 24.03
C LYS A 245 5.25 26.53 24.82
N SER A 246 4.95 27.74 24.34
CA SER A 246 5.35 28.98 25.03
C SER A 246 4.66 30.23 24.47
N VAL A 247 4.51 31.27 25.30
CA VAL A 247 4.17 32.64 24.90
C VAL A 247 5.22 33.61 25.45
N LYS A 248 6.08 34.17 24.58
CA LYS A 248 7.22 35.01 25.01
C LYS A 248 7.30 36.35 24.28
N TRP A 249 7.48 37.45 25.01
CA TRP A 249 7.82 38.76 24.45
C TRP A 249 9.34 38.92 24.36
N GLU A 250 9.87 38.79 23.14
CA GLU A 250 11.29 38.87 22.84
C GLU A 250 11.53 39.82 21.66
N LYS A 251 12.62 40.61 21.65
CA LYS A 251 13.07 41.37 20.44
C LYS A 251 11.98 42.24 19.78
N GLU A 252 11.21 42.99 20.59
CA GLU A 252 10.04 43.80 20.19
C GLU A 252 8.91 43.04 19.45
N ARG A 253 8.77 41.73 19.67
CA ARG A 253 7.68 40.90 19.15
C ARG A 253 7.10 40.00 20.25
N LEU A 254 5.83 39.64 20.12
CA LEU A 254 5.22 38.57 20.90
C LEU A 254 5.20 37.28 20.06
N VAL A 255 5.73 36.19 20.61
CA VAL A 255 5.88 34.89 19.94
C VAL A 255 5.12 33.81 20.71
N ILE A 256 4.14 33.19 20.06
CA ILE A 256 3.39 32.02 20.54
C ILE A 256 3.92 30.81 19.77
N LYS A 257 4.29 29.71 20.43
CA LYS A 257 4.81 28.47 19.80
C LYS A 257 3.98 27.26 20.17
N SER A 258 3.98 26.22 19.34
CA SER A 258 3.28 24.93 19.55
C SER A 258 4.12 23.71 19.15
N THR A 259 3.61 22.50 19.38
CA THR A 259 4.14 21.25 18.79
C THR A 259 3.89 21.16 17.29
N GLY A 260 2.66 21.42 16.85
CA GLY A 260 2.25 21.27 15.45
C GLY A 260 1.95 22.57 14.73
N SER A 261 1.34 22.45 13.55
CA SER A 261 0.89 23.59 12.76
C SER A 261 -0.20 24.38 13.50
N ILE A 262 0.03 25.67 13.73
CA ILE A 262 -0.98 26.57 14.29
C ILE A 262 -1.94 26.97 13.17
N LYS A 263 -3.21 26.56 13.29
CA LYS A 263 -4.25 27.07 12.39
C LYS A 263 -4.34 28.59 12.53
N LYS A 264 -4.52 29.29 11.41
CA LYS A 264 -4.63 30.76 11.40
C LYS A 264 -5.73 31.18 12.40
N PRO A 265 -5.42 32.00 13.42
CA PRO A 265 -6.42 32.40 14.39
C PRO A 265 -7.53 33.23 13.75
N GLU A 266 -8.72 33.13 14.32
CA GLU A 266 -9.67 34.24 14.24
C GLU A 266 -9.13 35.39 15.11
N ILE A 267 -9.12 36.59 14.56
CA ILE A 267 -8.55 37.77 15.21
C ILE A 267 -9.65 38.80 15.35
N SER A 268 -10.07 39.05 16.58
CA SER A 268 -10.97 40.16 16.91
C SER A 268 -10.23 41.23 17.71
N LEU A 269 -10.61 42.49 17.47
CA LEU A 269 -10.09 43.65 18.19
C LEU A 269 -11.23 44.27 19.00
N LEU A 270 -11.15 44.15 20.32
CA LEU A 270 -12.14 44.72 21.23
C LEU A 270 -11.65 46.09 21.70
N SER A 271 -12.55 47.07 21.73
CA SER A 271 -12.35 48.38 22.35
C SER A 271 -12.69 48.32 23.85
N ASN A 272 -12.00 49.15 24.65
CA ASN A 272 -12.28 49.44 26.07
C ASN A 272 -12.45 48.23 27.02
N PRO A 273 -11.36 47.71 27.64
CA PRO A 273 -9.96 48.00 27.35
C PRO A 273 -9.54 47.38 26.02
N ARG A 274 -8.52 47.96 25.37
CA ARG A 274 -8.06 47.49 24.04
C ARG A 274 -7.48 46.08 24.17
N ARG A 275 -8.15 45.10 23.56
CA ARG A 275 -7.74 43.69 23.58
C ARG A 275 -7.68 43.15 22.16
N LEU A 276 -6.56 42.52 21.83
CA LEU A 276 -6.41 41.71 20.63
C LEU A 276 -6.65 40.25 21.05
N VAL A 277 -7.75 39.67 20.62
CA VAL A 277 -8.10 38.28 20.92
C VAL A 277 -7.68 37.41 19.74
N LEU A 278 -6.91 36.36 20.02
CA LEU A 278 -6.55 35.31 19.07
C LEU A 278 -7.27 34.02 19.48
N ASP A 279 -8.30 33.65 18.74
CA ASP A 279 -8.95 32.35 18.92
C ASP A 279 -8.31 31.37 17.94
N ILE A 280 -7.55 30.42 18.50
CA ILE A 280 -6.75 29.43 17.78
C ILE A 280 -7.55 28.11 17.74
N PRO A 281 -8.19 27.76 16.62
CA PRO A 281 -8.96 26.51 16.52
C PRO A 281 -8.03 25.29 16.43
N ASP A 282 -8.52 24.17 16.96
CA ASP A 282 -7.84 22.88 17.01
C ASP A 282 -6.47 22.93 17.71
N MET A 283 -6.36 23.77 18.74
CA MET A 283 -5.18 23.89 19.60
C MET A 283 -5.57 23.55 21.05
N MET A 284 -4.70 22.79 21.72
CA MET A 284 -4.87 22.38 23.11
C MET A 284 -3.91 23.13 24.05
N GLN A 285 -4.39 23.38 25.27
CA GLN A 285 -3.55 23.76 26.40
C GLN A 285 -2.80 22.53 26.94
N SER A 286 -1.55 22.75 27.35
CA SER A 286 -0.68 21.80 28.05
C SER A 286 0.11 22.57 29.11
N ASP A 287 1.21 22.03 29.63
CA ASP A 287 2.23 22.84 30.29
C ASP A 287 2.96 23.70 29.23
N PHE A 288 3.22 24.98 29.53
CA PHE A 288 3.92 25.92 28.63
C PHE A 288 4.53 27.11 29.39
N ASP A 289 5.59 27.70 28.83
CA ASP A 289 6.21 28.91 29.39
C ASP A 289 5.42 30.18 29.06
N ILE A 290 5.29 31.11 30.02
CA ILE A 290 4.97 32.53 29.75
C ILE A 290 6.16 33.41 30.15
N ASP A 291 6.54 34.35 29.30
CA ASP A 291 7.63 35.31 29.52
C ASP A 291 7.24 36.69 28.97
N LEU A 292 6.97 37.67 29.84
CA LEU A 292 6.44 38.99 29.46
C LEU A 292 7.18 40.12 30.21
N PRO A 293 8.41 40.48 29.80
CA PRO A 293 9.09 41.66 30.32
C PRO A 293 8.32 42.96 30.03
N ILE A 294 8.50 43.94 30.91
CA ILE A 294 7.86 45.26 30.84
C ILE A 294 8.20 45.93 29.50
N ASN A 295 7.17 46.20 28.70
CA ASN A 295 7.30 46.78 27.37
C ASN A 295 6.25 47.87 27.10
N LYS A 296 6.37 48.59 25.98
CA LYS A 296 5.51 49.74 25.62
C LYS A 296 4.22 49.39 24.87
N TRP A 297 3.99 48.13 24.52
CA TRP A 297 2.93 47.71 23.59
C TRP A 297 1.82 46.89 24.28
N VAL A 298 2.23 45.90 25.08
CA VAL A 298 1.38 44.96 25.80
C VAL A 298 1.40 45.30 27.29
N SER A 299 0.26 45.19 27.96
CA SER A 299 0.18 45.29 29.43
C SER A 299 0.02 43.94 30.12
N ASP A 300 -0.65 42.97 29.47
CA ASP A 300 -0.95 41.66 30.04
C ASP A 300 -1.28 40.63 28.93
N ILE A 301 -1.16 39.34 29.24
CA ILE A 301 -1.49 38.22 28.34
C ILE A 301 -2.20 37.11 29.13
N GLU A 302 -3.43 36.80 28.73
CA GLU A 302 -4.19 35.65 29.24
C GLU A 302 -4.16 34.52 28.20
N VAL A 303 -4.03 33.27 28.65
CA VAL A 303 -4.11 32.06 27.80
C VAL A 303 -5.02 31.04 28.48
N SER A 304 -6.04 30.58 27.77
CA SER A 304 -7.00 29.61 28.31
C SER A 304 -7.62 28.72 27.23
N GLN A 305 -7.92 27.47 27.57
CA GLN A 305 -8.76 26.60 26.75
C GLN A 305 -10.20 27.13 26.77
N TYR A 306 -10.54 27.95 25.78
CA TYR A 306 -11.83 28.64 25.69
C TYR A 306 -13.01 27.70 25.41
N SER A 307 -12.77 26.64 24.63
CA SER A 307 -13.71 25.52 24.55
C SER A 307 -12.98 24.20 24.25
N TYR A 308 -13.65 23.10 24.64
CA TYR A 308 -13.31 21.72 24.32
C TYR A 308 -14.21 21.13 23.22
N ASP A 309 -15.30 21.81 22.84
CA ASP A 309 -16.01 21.55 21.58
C ASP A 309 -16.72 22.83 21.08
N PRO A 310 -16.38 23.35 19.88
CA PRO A 310 -15.15 23.06 19.15
C PRO A 310 -13.91 23.36 20.00
N ILE A 311 -12.79 22.66 19.74
CA ILE A 311 -11.55 22.85 20.51
C ILE A 311 -10.91 24.17 20.09
N ILE A 312 -10.85 25.14 21.02
CA ILE A 312 -10.28 26.47 20.79
C ILE A 312 -9.40 26.86 21.99
N LEU A 313 -8.14 27.16 21.71
CA LEU A 313 -7.26 27.88 22.64
C LEU A 313 -7.40 29.38 22.38
N ARG A 314 -7.72 30.16 23.41
CA ARG A 314 -7.78 31.63 23.33
C ARG A 314 -6.50 32.23 23.91
N VAL A 315 -5.95 33.22 23.21
CA VAL A 315 -4.89 34.10 23.73
C VAL A 315 -5.40 35.54 23.67
N VAL A 316 -5.55 36.17 24.83
CA VAL A 316 -5.98 37.57 24.96
C VAL A 316 -4.76 38.43 25.21
N VAL A 317 -4.42 39.32 24.28
CA VAL A 317 -3.31 40.27 24.42
C VAL A 317 -3.87 41.66 24.74
N VAL A 318 -3.62 42.14 25.95
CA VAL A 318 -4.11 43.46 26.40
C VAL A 318 -3.13 44.54 25.92
N LEU A 319 -3.64 45.50 25.15
CA LEU A 319 -2.84 46.51 24.45
C LEU A 319 -2.87 47.87 25.13
N LYS A 320 -1.71 48.52 25.20
CA LYS A 320 -1.57 49.89 25.73
C LYS A 320 -2.19 50.93 24.79
N LYS A 321 -2.56 52.11 25.30
CA LYS A 321 -3.20 53.19 24.51
C LYS A 321 -2.31 53.56 23.31
N GLY A 322 -2.92 53.62 22.12
CA GLY A 322 -2.18 53.89 20.87
C GLY A 322 -1.29 52.75 20.36
N SER A 323 -1.23 51.59 21.03
CA SER A 323 -0.45 50.43 20.58
C SER A 323 -1.26 49.56 19.62
N TYR A 324 -0.64 49.14 18.52
CA TYR A 324 -1.20 48.27 17.50
C TYR A 324 -0.24 47.09 17.30
N LEU A 325 -0.74 45.86 17.29
CA LEU A 325 0.03 44.68 16.90
C LEU A 325 -0.60 44.04 15.66
N ASN A 326 0.24 43.73 14.68
CA ASN A 326 -0.11 43.02 13.46
C ASN A 326 0.41 41.58 13.53
N LEU A 327 -0.39 40.60 13.10
CA LEU A 327 0.10 39.23 12.90
C LEU A 327 1.03 39.20 11.69
N LYS A 328 2.32 38.95 11.94
CA LYS A 328 3.30 38.65 10.91
C LYS A 328 3.19 37.16 10.57
N THR A 329 3.02 36.85 9.28
CA THR A 329 3.07 35.47 8.80
C THR A 329 4.46 34.90 9.08
N ASP A 330 4.52 33.83 9.86
CA ASP A 330 5.72 33.01 10.02
C ASP A 330 5.80 31.92 8.94
N SER A 331 7.01 31.49 8.59
CA SER A 331 7.26 30.51 7.52
C SER A 331 7.39 29.06 7.97
N GLN A 332 7.44 28.78 9.29
CA GLN A 332 7.53 27.42 9.84
C GLN A 332 6.19 26.89 10.33
N GLY A 333 5.18 27.76 10.52
CA GLY A 333 3.79 27.37 10.80
C GLY A 333 3.51 26.86 12.22
N ASN A 334 4.54 26.54 13.01
CA ASN A 334 4.47 26.14 14.42
C ASN A 334 4.59 27.32 15.41
N GLN A 335 4.58 28.57 14.90
CA GLN A 335 4.58 29.77 15.72
C GLN A 335 3.74 30.91 15.11
N LEU A 336 3.08 31.70 15.96
CA LEU A 336 2.44 32.97 15.62
C LEU A 336 3.31 34.11 16.15
N VAL A 337 3.52 35.14 15.33
CA VAL A 337 4.37 36.28 15.69
C VAL A 337 3.61 37.59 15.51
N LEU A 338 3.33 38.27 16.62
CA LEU A 338 2.75 39.61 16.62
C LEU A 338 3.85 40.68 16.70
N VAL A 339 3.78 41.70 15.83
CA VAL A 339 4.75 42.80 15.75
C VAL A 339 4.05 44.16 15.74
N PRO A 340 4.68 45.24 16.24
CA PRO A 340 4.12 46.59 16.19
C PRO A 340 3.66 47.06 14.80
N GLY A 341 2.50 47.72 14.75
CA GLY A 341 1.81 48.15 13.52
C GLY A 341 1.73 49.67 13.32
N GLN A 342 1.31 50.08 12.12
CA GLN A 342 1.11 51.49 11.71
C GLN A 342 -0.10 51.60 10.76
N ILE A 343 -0.77 52.76 10.72
CA ILE A 343 -2.01 53.02 9.93
C ILE A 343 -1.75 53.03 8.42
N THR A 344 -2.69 52.51 7.63
CA THR A 344 -2.63 52.42 6.16
C THR A 344 -3.35 53.60 5.47
N LYS A 345 -2.85 54.07 4.32
CA LYS A 345 -3.53 54.99 3.40
C LYS A 345 -3.98 54.27 2.13
N VAL A 346 -5.11 54.68 1.55
CA VAL A 346 -5.73 54.09 0.34
C VAL A 346 -5.81 55.13 -0.79
N ALA A 347 -5.36 54.78 -1.99
CA ALA A 347 -5.22 55.65 -3.17
C ALA A 347 -5.61 54.94 -4.50
N ASP A 348 -5.54 55.66 -5.63
CA ASP A 348 -5.60 55.16 -7.02
C ASP A 348 -6.75 54.20 -7.40
N LEU A 349 -7.97 54.38 -6.90
CA LEU A 349 -9.12 53.56 -7.28
C LEU A 349 -9.49 53.76 -8.76
N LYS A 350 -9.54 52.67 -9.54
CA LYS A 350 -9.87 52.63 -10.97
C LYS A 350 -10.50 51.29 -11.38
N CYS A 351 -11.00 51.19 -12.61
CA CYS A 351 -11.58 49.98 -13.19
C CYS A 351 -11.15 49.81 -14.65
N VAL A 352 -10.84 48.58 -15.07
CA VAL A 352 -10.51 48.19 -16.46
C VAL A 352 -11.16 46.83 -16.73
N ASP A 353 -12.07 46.76 -17.70
CA ASP A 353 -12.89 45.57 -17.99
C ASP A 353 -13.48 44.96 -16.71
N ASN A 354 -13.30 43.64 -16.52
CA ASN A 354 -13.70 42.88 -15.34
C ASN A 354 -12.76 43.05 -14.12
N ARG A 355 -11.92 44.10 -14.07
CA ARG A 355 -10.91 44.30 -13.01
C ARG A 355 -11.04 45.66 -12.31
N ILE A 356 -11.27 45.62 -10.99
CA ILE A 356 -11.15 46.77 -10.09
C ILE A 356 -9.72 46.83 -9.57
N GLU A 357 -9.13 48.02 -9.49
CA GLU A 357 -7.80 48.23 -8.89
C GLU A 357 -7.79 49.40 -7.92
N PHE A 358 -6.96 49.33 -6.87
CA PHE A 358 -6.62 50.46 -5.98
C PHE A 358 -5.24 50.24 -5.36
N THR A 359 -4.58 51.26 -4.83
CA THR A 359 -3.29 51.13 -4.14
C THR A 359 -3.39 51.44 -2.66
N THR A 360 -2.47 50.89 -1.87
CA THR A 360 -2.32 51.20 -0.44
C THR A 360 -0.86 51.38 -0.06
N ASN A 361 -0.54 52.21 0.95
CA ASN A 361 0.85 52.47 1.33
C ASN A 361 1.47 51.39 2.25
N ARG A 362 0.71 50.35 2.63
CA ARG A 362 1.12 49.24 3.50
C ARG A 362 0.35 47.98 3.15
N LYS A 363 0.90 46.81 3.46
CA LYS A 363 0.20 45.54 3.26
C LYS A 363 -1.03 45.44 4.19
N ILE A 364 -2.20 45.58 3.60
CA ILE A 364 -3.51 45.35 4.24
C ILE A 364 -4.23 44.19 3.54
N LYS A 365 -5.01 43.39 4.28
CA LYS A 365 -5.96 42.44 3.67
C LYS A 365 -7.36 43.07 3.77
N PRO A 366 -8.06 43.31 2.64
CA PRO A 366 -9.45 43.71 2.70
C PRO A 366 -10.32 42.57 3.22
N ASP A 367 -11.43 42.95 3.84
CA ASP A 367 -12.61 42.10 3.90
C ASP A 367 -13.45 42.34 2.64
N ILE A 368 -13.95 41.28 1.99
CA ILE A 368 -14.64 41.38 0.69
C ILE A 368 -15.83 40.42 0.67
N PHE A 369 -17.01 40.95 0.39
CA PHE A 369 -18.26 40.19 0.31
C PHE A 369 -19.14 40.68 -0.83
N ILE A 370 -20.04 39.82 -1.30
CA ILE A 370 -21.11 40.19 -2.24
C ILE A 370 -22.41 40.35 -1.46
N LEU A 371 -23.10 41.46 -1.69
CA LEU A 371 -24.51 41.62 -1.34
C LEU A 371 -25.33 41.35 -2.59
N GLN A 372 -26.35 40.50 -2.48
CA GLN A 372 -27.39 40.37 -3.50
C GLN A 372 -28.49 41.43 -3.28
N ASN A 373 -29.40 41.59 -4.25
CA ASN A 373 -30.60 42.44 -4.16
C ASN A 373 -30.33 43.91 -3.71
N PRO A 374 -29.76 44.77 -4.57
CA PRO A 374 -29.13 44.46 -5.86
C PRO A 374 -27.69 43.95 -5.71
N ASP A 375 -27.19 43.29 -6.75
CA ASP A 375 -25.85 42.66 -6.79
C ASP A 375 -24.71 43.69 -6.72
N ARG A 376 -23.94 43.61 -5.64
CA ARG A 376 -22.88 44.54 -5.27
C ARG A 376 -21.71 43.82 -4.63
N LEU A 377 -20.50 44.06 -5.12
CA LEU A 377 -19.27 43.71 -4.42
C LEU A 377 -18.92 44.81 -3.42
N VAL A 378 -18.63 44.47 -2.17
CA VAL A 378 -18.20 45.39 -1.10
C VAL A 378 -16.79 45.02 -0.64
N VAL A 379 -15.96 46.02 -0.38
CA VAL A 379 -14.55 45.90 0.01
C VAL A 379 -14.27 46.83 1.20
N ASP A 380 -13.94 46.27 2.36
CA ASP A 380 -13.61 47.01 3.58
C ASP A 380 -12.13 46.92 3.93
N LEU A 381 -11.56 48.05 4.34
CA LEU A 381 -10.14 48.23 4.64
C LEU A 381 -9.98 48.75 6.07
N ILE A 382 -9.95 47.82 7.03
CA ILE A 382 -9.79 48.09 8.48
C ILE A 382 -8.36 48.56 8.79
N ASN A 383 -8.21 49.52 9.71
CA ASN A 383 -6.95 50.22 10.00
C ASN A 383 -6.42 50.97 8.76
N SER A 384 -7.32 51.70 8.07
CA SER A 384 -6.96 52.55 6.95
C SER A 384 -7.75 53.87 6.86
N VAL A 385 -7.19 54.83 6.14
CA VAL A 385 -7.80 56.12 5.81
C VAL A 385 -7.69 56.41 4.31
N ARG A 386 -8.62 57.19 3.75
CA ARG A 386 -8.52 57.70 2.37
C ARG A 386 -7.30 58.62 2.27
N ASP A 387 -6.52 58.51 1.20
CA ASP A 387 -5.62 59.60 0.82
C ASP A 387 -6.40 60.73 0.13
N LYS A 388 -5.77 61.90 -0.06
CA LYS A 388 -6.45 63.15 -0.42
C LYS A 388 -7.33 63.05 -1.67
N ASP A 389 -6.87 62.33 -2.69
CA ASP A 389 -7.47 62.32 -4.04
C ASP A 389 -8.30 61.05 -4.31
N PHE A 390 -8.75 60.34 -3.27
CA PHE A 390 -9.46 59.07 -3.43
C PHE A 390 -10.91 59.26 -3.92
N PRO A 391 -11.29 58.75 -5.10
CA PRO A 391 -12.55 59.11 -5.74
C PRO A 391 -13.78 58.50 -5.07
N GLU A 392 -14.85 59.29 -4.94
CA GLU A 392 -16.10 58.86 -4.31
C GLU A 392 -17.00 58.05 -5.26
N LYS A 393 -16.81 58.17 -6.60
CA LYS A 393 -17.58 57.44 -7.62
C LYS A 393 -16.80 57.28 -8.94
N ILE A 394 -17.02 56.16 -9.63
CA ILE A 394 -16.50 55.85 -10.99
C ILE A 394 -17.62 55.19 -11.81
N ASN A 395 -17.75 55.54 -13.09
CA ASN A 395 -18.66 54.88 -14.05
C ASN A 395 -17.87 53.91 -14.95
N VAL A 396 -18.49 52.83 -15.43
CA VAL A 396 -17.85 51.80 -16.28
C VAL A 396 -18.71 51.56 -17.53
N GLN A 397 -18.10 51.18 -18.67
CA GLN A 397 -18.78 51.02 -19.96
C GLN A 397 -18.72 49.61 -20.57
N ASN A 398 -17.72 48.79 -20.23
CA ASN A 398 -17.55 47.43 -20.75
C ASN A 398 -17.25 46.44 -19.60
N GLY A 399 -17.68 45.19 -19.75
CA GLY A 399 -17.52 44.14 -18.74
C GLY A 399 -18.67 44.04 -17.74
N LEU A 400 -18.47 43.23 -16.70
CA LEU A 400 -19.50 42.80 -15.74
C LEU A 400 -19.81 43.82 -14.62
N ILE A 401 -19.32 45.06 -14.71
CA ILE A 401 -19.40 46.10 -13.67
C ILE A 401 -20.18 47.32 -14.19
N LYS A 402 -21.17 47.80 -13.43
CA LYS A 402 -21.99 48.98 -13.75
C LYS A 402 -21.32 50.29 -13.30
N ARG A 403 -20.89 50.36 -12.03
CA ARG A 403 -20.24 51.54 -11.41
C ARG A 403 -19.55 51.18 -10.10
N ILE A 404 -18.69 52.07 -9.59
CA ILE A 404 -18.00 51.96 -8.29
C ILE A 404 -18.25 53.22 -7.46
N ARG A 405 -18.23 53.11 -6.12
CA ARG A 405 -18.32 54.21 -5.14
C ARG A 405 -17.48 53.94 -3.89
N SER A 406 -17.10 54.97 -3.13
CA SER A 406 -16.30 54.82 -1.89
C SER A 406 -16.74 55.75 -0.74
N ALA A 407 -16.41 55.38 0.51
CA ALA A 407 -16.74 56.14 1.72
C ALA A 407 -15.78 55.82 2.91
N ARG A 408 -15.80 56.67 3.96
CA ARG A 408 -15.26 56.36 5.30
C ARG A 408 -16.36 55.66 6.11
N PHE A 409 -16.11 54.46 6.63
CA PHE A 409 -17.10 53.67 7.39
C PHE A 409 -17.09 54.00 8.89
N ASN A 410 -15.91 54.20 9.46
CA ASN A 410 -15.70 54.69 10.82
C ASN A 410 -14.34 55.42 10.89
N GLU A 411 -13.87 55.75 12.09
CA GLU A 411 -12.62 56.49 12.27
C GLU A 411 -11.40 55.83 11.59
N GLU A 412 -11.34 54.50 11.56
CA GLU A 412 -10.19 53.69 11.12
C GLU A 412 -10.50 52.78 9.91
N THR A 413 -11.61 52.95 9.18
CA THR A 413 -12.02 52.04 8.08
C THR A 413 -12.50 52.78 6.83
N VAL A 414 -11.97 52.37 5.66
CA VAL A 414 -12.43 52.79 4.31
C VAL A 414 -13.25 51.67 3.68
N ARG A 415 -14.35 52.01 2.98
CA ARG A 415 -15.23 51.10 2.25
C ARG A 415 -15.30 51.47 0.77
N ILE A 416 -15.24 50.48 -0.12
CA ILE A 416 -15.46 50.59 -1.57
C ILE A 416 -16.62 49.65 -1.94
N VAL A 417 -17.48 50.05 -2.87
CA VAL A 417 -18.62 49.24 -3.37
C VAL A 417 -18.70 49.33 -4.89
N ALA A 418 -18.84 48.20 -5.58
CA ALA A 418 -19.08 48.12 -7.01
C ALA A 418 -20.41 47.41 -7.31
N ASP A 419 -21.26 48.04 -8.11
CA ASP A 419 -22.56 47.50 -8.52
C ASP A 419 -22.36 46.69 -9.82
N LEU A 420 -22.90 45.46 -9.92
CA LEU A 420 -22.56 44.48 -10.98
C LEU A 420 -23.66 44.33 -12.05
N LEU A 421 -23.31 43.84 -13.26
CA LEU A 421 -24.28 43.48 -14.31
C LEU A 421 -25.14 42.27 -13.91
N GLU A 422 -24.48 41.11 -13.76
CA GLU A 422 -25.01 39.81 -13.33
C GLU A 422 -24.20 39.28 -12.13
N TYR A 423 -24.75 38.33 -11.38
CA TYR A 423 -24.03 37.65 -10.31
C TYR A 423 -22.83 36.88 -10.88
N THR A 424 -21.63 37.23 -10.44
CA THR A 424 -20.39 36.56 -10.83
C THR A 424 -19.43 36.48 -9.65
N GLY A 425 -18.68 35.38 -9.55
CA GLY A 425 -17.61 35.26 -8.56
C GLY A 425 -16.44 36.18 -8.89
N TYR A 426 -15.65 36.51 -7.86
CA TYR A 426 -14.42 37.29 -8.01
C TYR A 426 -13.17 36.48 -7.63
N THR A 427 -12.01 37.09 -7.81
CA THR A 427 -10.71 36.74 -7.21
C THR A 427 -10.03 38.03 -6.77
N TRP A 428 -9.38 38.06 -5.62
CA TRP A 428 -8.61 39.22 -5.15
C TRP A 428 -7.12 38.89 -5.08
N ASN A 429 -6.29 39.79 -5.59
CA ASN A 429 -4.83 39.70 -5.61
C ASN A 429 -4.21 40.98 -5.05
N GLN A 430 -3.01 40.87 -4.48
CA GLN A 430 -2.22 42.00 -4.00
C GLN A 430 -0.76 41.85 -4.46
N VAL A 431 -0.23 42.88 -5.11
CA VAL A 431 1.15 42.95 -5.61
C VAL A 431 1.84 44.13 -4.95
N LYS A 432 3.13 44.01 -4.61
CA LYS A 432 3.92 45.14 -4.09
C LYS A 432 4.57 45.89 -5.25
N GLU A 433 4.37 47.19 -5.31
CA GLU A 433 5.00 48.10 -6.28
C GLU A 433 6.41 48.52 -5.83
N THR A 434 7.22 49.00 -6.77
CA THR A 434 8.56 49.55 -6.54
C THR A 434 8.55 50.69 -5.51
N ASN A 435 7.55 51.57 -5.55
CA ASN A 435 7.42 52.74 -4.67
C ASN A 435 6.90 52.38 -3.26
N ASN A 436 7.12 51.15 -2.80
CA ASN A 436 6.68 50.60 -1.51
C ASN A 436 5.16 50.59 -1.26
N ARG A 437 4.36 50.91 -2.29
CA ARG A 437 2.90 50.75 -2.31
C ARG A 437 2.51 49.29 -2.59
N TYR A 438 1.23 48.98 -2.39
CA TYR A 438 0.64 47.68 -2.67
C TYR A 438 -0.56 47.89 -3.59
N GLN A 439 -0.47 47.37 -4.82
CA GLN A 439 -1.57 47.35 -5.78
C GLN A 439 -2.51 46.19 -5.43
N HIS A 440 -3.79 46.50 -5.21
CA HIS A 440 -4.87 45.54 -5.07
C HIS A 440 -5.57 45.40 -6.43
N MET A 441 -5.90 44.17 -6.81
CA MET A 441 -6.65 43.86 -8.02
C MET A 441 -7.78 42.89 -7.68
N ILE A 442 -9.01 43.19 -8.09
CA ILE A 442 -10.15 42.28 -7.96
C ILE A 442 -10.68 41.97 -9.36
N ILE A 443 -10.68 40.69 -9.74
CA ILE A 443 -10.95 40.22 -11.11
C ILE A 443 -12.15 39.26 -11.11
N LEU A 444 -13.11 39.48 -12.01
CA LEU A 444 -14.29 38.61 -12.22
C LEU A 444 -13.99 37.51 -13.26
N ASN A 445 -14.66 36.35 -13.18
CA ASN A 445 -14.22 35.11 -13.87
C ASN A 445 -14.70 34.94 -15.33
N ASN A 446 -13.98 34.12 -16.11
CA ASN A 446 -14.28 33.76 -17.51
C ASN A 446 -15.11 32.45 -17.64
N LYS A 447 -15.60 32.16 -18.86
CA LYS A 447 -16.48 31.03 -19.23
C LYS A 447 -15.89 30.20 -20.40
N ILE A 448 -16.36 28.97 -20.60
CA ILE A 448 -15.99 28.03 -21.69
C ILE A 448 -16.95 28.19 -22.88
N GLU A 449 -16.46 28.01 -24.11
CA GLU A 449 -17.28 28.07 -25.33
C GLU A 449 -17.55 26.70 -25.99
N LYS A 450 -16.51 25.87 -26.27
CA LYS A 450 -16.66 24.52 -26.90
C LYS A 450 -15.35 23.71 -26.96
N ILE A 451 -15.43 22.43 -27.36
CA ILE A 451 -14.31 21.49 -27.52
C ILE A 451 -14.39 20.77 -28.90
N LYS A 452 -13.27 20.33 -29.48
CA LYS A 452 -13.18 19.57 -30.75
C LYS A 452 -12.00 18.58 -30.78
N LEU A 453 -12.12 17.50 -31.56
CA LEU A 453 -11.04 16.56 -31.90
C LEU A 453 -10.82 16.47 -33.43
N ASP A 454 -9.61 16.08 -33.87
CA ASP A 454 -9.26 15.78 -35.27
C ASP A 454 -8.29 14.57 -35.34
N ASN A 455 -8.46 13.60 -36.25
CA ASN A 455 -7.72 12.33 -36.19
C ASN A 455 -7.02 11.90 -37.51
N THR A 456 -5.85 11.25 -37.42
CA THR A 456 -5.04 10.82 -38.58
C THR A 456 -4.37 9.44 -38.39
N LYS A 457 -3.73 8.91 -39.45
CA LYS A 457 -2.94 7.65 -39.38
C LYS A 457 -1.69 7.71 -38.48
N LYS A 458 -1.17 8.90 -38.15
CA LYS A 458 0.07 9.06 -37.36
C LYS A 458 -0.17 9.68 -35.97
N PHE A 459 -1.27 10.41 -35.79
CA PHE A 459 -1.57 11.18 -34.58
C PHE A 459 -3.05 11.61 -34.50
N THR A 460 -3.47 12.07 -33.32
CA THR A 460 -4.75 12.75 -33.07
C THR A 460 -4.48 14.14 -32.48
N ASP A 461 -5.19 15.16 -32.94
CA ASP A 461 -5.16 16.54 -32.45
C ASP A 461 -6.41 16.85 -31.57
N ILE A 462 -6.23 17.64 -30.51
CA ILE A 462 -7.29 18.07 -29.54
C ILE A 462 -7.48 19.59 -29.61
N SER A 463 -8.67 20.17 -29.38
CA SER A 463 -8.88 21.64 -29.33
C SER A 463 -9.98 22.12 -28.35
N ILE A 464 -9.78 23.25 -27.66
CA ILE A 464 -10.71 23.84 -26.65
C ILE A 464 -10.82 25.37 -26.84
N PHE A 465 -12.01 25.98 -26.76
CA PHE A 465 -12.31 27.41 -27.01
C PHE A 465 -12.94 28.11 -25.79
N LEU A 466 -12.55 29.38 -25.52
CA LEU A 466 -12.70 30.03 -24.20
C LEU A 466 -12.96 31.56 -24.29
N SER A 467 -13.83 32.10 -23.42
CA SER A 467 -14.39 33.48 -23.48
C SER A 467 -13.41 34.63 -23.17
N GLY A 468 -12.11 34.37 -23.16
CA GLY A 468 -11.07 35.31 -22.75
C GLY A 468 -9.72 34.61 -22.55
N LYS A 469 -8.61 35.36 -22.65
CA LYS A 469 -7.25 34.77 -22.57
C LYS A 469 -7.00 34.15 -21.20
N VAL A 470 -6.57 32.88 -21.20
CA VAL A 470 -6.38 32.07 -19.99
C VAL A 470 -5.15 31.19 -20.07
N ASN A 471 -4.53 30.94 -18.91
CA ASN A 471 -3.33 30.11 -18.77
C ASN A 471 -3.72 28.65 -18.54
N TYR A 472 -2.94 27.71 -19.07
CA TYR A 472 -3.20 26.27 -18.89
C TYR A 472 -1.91 25.46 -18.79
N GLU A 473 -2.05 24.22 -18.34
CA GLU A 473 -0.98 23.22 -18.19
C GLU A 473 -1.48 21.84 -18.64
N ILE A 474 -0.56 20.96 -19.07
CA ILE A 474 -0.86 19.65 -19.65
C ILE A 474 -0.07 18.56 -18.91
N LYS A 475 -0.72 17.44 -18.59
CA LYS A 475 -0.19 16.34 -17.76
C LYS A 475 -0.51 14.97 -18.38
N GLU A 476 0.40 14.01 -18.23
CA GLU A 476 0.18 12.60 -18.57
C GLU A 476 0.06 11.75 -17.29
N PHE A 477 -0.82 10.75 -17.32
CA PHE A 477 -0.97 9.72 -16.28
C PHE A 477 -1.01 8.35 -16.96
N PHE A 478 -0.57 7.28 -16.27
CA PHE A 478 -0.36 5.96 -16.90
C PHE A 478 -1.42 4.90 -16.53
N TYR A 479 -2.21 5.13 -15.48
CA TYR A 479 -3.23 4.19 -15.00
C TYR A 479 -4.55 4.90 -14.64
N PRO A 480 -5.64 4.68 -15.41
CA PRO A 480 -5.56 4.42 -16.86
C PRO A 480 -4.74 5.52 -17.55
N ASN A 481 -4.18 5.19 -18.72
CA ASN A 481 -3.44 6.16 -19.54
C ASN A 481 -4.35 7.37 -19.83
N ARG A 482 -3.93 8.59 -19.49
CA ARG A 482 -4.74 9.81 -19.62
C ARG A 482 -3.87 11.01 -19.93
N LEU A 483 -4.34 11.85 -20.84
CA LEU A 483 -3.86 13.21 -21.05
C LEU A 483 -4.83 14.18 -20.38
N VAL A 484 -4.33 15.15 -19.61
CA VAL A 484 -5.15 16.07 -18.81
C VAL A 484 -4.72 17.51 -19.08
N VAL A 485 -5.69 18.38 -19.33
CA VAL A 485 -5.51 19.83 -19.49
C VAL A 485 -6.17 20.54 -18.31
N ASP A 486 -5.42 21.35 -17.57
CA ASP A 486 -5.93 22.21 -16.49
C ASP A 486 -5.86 23.68 -16.94
N ALA A 487 -7.00 24.36 -17.05
CA ALA A 487 -7.07 25.75 -17.53
C ALA A 487 -7.62 26.70 -16.43
N ARG A 488 -6.89 27.79 -16.19
CA ARG A 488 -7.00 28.64 -14.99
C ARG A 488 -7.82 29.92 -15.24
N GLY A 489 -8.67 30.29 -14.28
CA GLY A 489 -9.52 31.50 -14.31
C GLY A 489 -10.94 31.28 -14.86
N ILE A 490 -11.36 30.03 -15.03
CA ILE A 490 -12.52 29.63 -15.83
C ILE A 490 -13.58 28.94 -14.96
N VAL A 491 -14.83 29.36 -15.11
CA VAL A 491 -16.02 28.68 -14.59
C VAL A 491 -16.41 27.55 -15.55
N ASN A 492 -16.73 26.35 -15.05
CA ASN A 492 -17.39 25.35 -15.90
C ASN A 492 -18.87 25.74 -16.14
N ASN A 493 -19.28 25.79 -17.40
CA ASN A 493 -20.62 26.18 -17.84
C ASN A 493 -21.09 25.37 -19.07
N LEU A 494 -20.46 24.23 -19.34
CA LEU A 494 -20.89 23.24 -20.32
C LEU A 494 -21.24 21.96 -19.57
N ASP A 495 -22.26 21.27 -20.06
CA ASP A 495 -22.72 19.98 -19.55
C ASP A 495 -22.16 18.83 -20.40
N GLU A 496 -22.49 17.58 -20.05
CA GLU A 496 -21.90 16.39 -20.70
C GLU A 496 -22.32 16.25 -22.18
N GLU A 497 -23.49 16.79 -22.54
CA GLU A 497 -24.02 16.80 -23.91
C GLU A 497 -23.25 17.73 -24.87
N ASP A 498 -22.47 18.69 -24.34
CA ASP A 498 -21.63 19.61 -25.13
C ASP A 498 -20.27 18.98 -25.56
N LEU A 499 -19.98 17.74 -25.16
CA LEU A 499 -18.67 17.10 -25.34
C LEU A 499 -18.58 16.29 -26.65
N PRO A 500 -17.44 16.36 -27.39
CA PRO A 500 -17.26 15.59 -28.61
C PRO A 500 -17.01 14.10 -28.33
N THR A 501 -17.36 13.24 -29.30
CA THR A 501 -17.21 11.78 -29.20
C THR A 501 -15.77 11.28 -29.32
N SER A 502 -15.55 10.03 -28.92
CA SER A 502 -14.24 9.37 -28.79
C SER A 502 -13.52 9.09 -30.12
N SER A 503 -12.23 8.75 -30.03
CA SER A 503 -11.34 8.50 -31.18
C SER A 503 -10.40 7.30 -30.96
N PRO A 504 -9.70 6.77 -31.98
CA PRO A 504 -8.86 5.57 -31.85
C PRO A 504 -7.70 5.68 -30.84
N LEU A 505 -7.26 6.89 -30.48
CA LEU A 505 -6.28 7.11 -29.43
C LEU A 505 -6.90 7.58 -28.10
N ILE A 506 -8.11 8.15 -28.13
CA ILE A 506 -8.81 8.75 -26.98
C ILE A 506 -10.17 8.05 -26.75
N LYS A 507 -10.27 7.21 -25.73
CA LYS A 507 -11.48 6.45 -25.38
C LYS A 507 -12.64 7.29 -24.85
N ASP A 508 -12.34 8.32 -24.06
CA ASP A 508 -13.28 9.01 -23.18
C ASP A 508 -12.82 10.46 -22.93
N ILE A 509 -13.78 11.38 -22.72
CA ILE A 509 -13.55 12.81 -22.49
C ILE A 509 -14.40 13.28 -21.32
N ARG A 510 -13.81 13.93 -20.32
CA ARG A 510 -14.53 14.47 -19.16
C ARG A 510 -14.16 15.91 -18.85
N LEU A 511 -15.15 16.73 -18.52
CA LEU A 511 -15.02 18.12 -18.10
C LEU A 511 -15.43 18.27 -16.64
N SER A 512 -14.71 19.10 -15.86
CA SER A 512 -15.05 19.38 -14.46
C SER A 512 -14.49 20.72 -13.98
N GLN A 513 -15.16 21.34 -13.00
CA GLN A 513 -14.57 22.43 -12.21
C GLN A 513 -13.60 21.86 -11.17
N PHE A 514 -12.43 21.39 -11.62
CA PHE A 514 -11.44 20.70 -10.78
C PHE A 514 -11.00 21.49 -9.53
N SER A 515 -10.93 22.82 -9.60
CA SER A 515 -10.84 23.64 -8.39
C SER A 515 -11.64 24.93 -8.50
N LYS A 516 -12.13 25.40 -7.35
CA LYS A 516 -12.75 26.71 -7.18
C LYS A 516 -11.72 27.78 -6.78
N GLU A 517 -10.63 27.40 -6.12
CA GLU A 517 -9.52 28.27 -5.70
C GLU A 517 -8.17 27.52 -5.73
N PRO A 518 -7.18 27.94 -6.55
CA PRO A 518 -7.36 28.79 -7.72
C PRO A 518 -8.41 28.17 -8.66
N ARG A 519 -9.20 29.01 -9.34
CA ARG A 519 -10.29 28.55 -10.19
C ARG A 519 -9.74 27.84 -11.43
N ILE A 520 -10.03 26.55 -11.57
CA ILE A 520 -9.52 25.68 -12.66
C ILE A 520 -10.65 24.83 -13.22
N ALA A 521 -10.80 24.86 -14.55
CA ALA A 521 -11.55 23.87 -15.31
C ALA A 521 -10.57 22.80 -15.82
N ARG A 522 -10.93 21.53 -15.71
CA ARG A 522 -10.13 20.38 -16.13
C ARG A 522 -10.82 19.62 -17.24
N PHE A 523 -10.04 19.30 -18.27
CA PHE A 523 -10.40 18.43 -19.38
C PHE A 523 -9.54 17.17 -19.28
N VAL A 524 -10.17 15.98 -19.25
CA VAL A 524 -9.49 14.68 -19.17
C VAL A 524 -9.77 13.90 -20.44
N PHE A 525 -8.73 13.35 -21.06
CA PHE A 525 -8.81 12.52 -22.26
C PHE A 525 -8.19 11.15 -21.93
N GLU A 526 -9.00 10.08 -21.80
CA GLU A 526 -8.46 8.73 -21.54
C GLU A 526 -7.90 8.10 -22.82
N LEU A 527 -6.73 7.48 -22.74
CA LEU A 527 -5.98 6.96 -23.88
C LEU A 527 -6.02 5.42 -23.99
N GLY A 528 -5.83 4.93 -25.21
CA GLY A 528 -5.68 3.49 -25.50
C GLY A 528 -4.53 2.85 -24.73
N LYS A 529 -3.33 3.44 -24.82
CA LYS A 529 -2.09 3.09 -24.11
C LYS A 529 -1.22 4.35 -23.96
N ARG A 530 0.03 4.21 -23.52
CA ARG A 530 1.00 5.32 -23.52
C ARG A 530 1.37 5.72 -24.95
N TYR A 531 1.47 7.03 -25.20
CA TYR A 531 1.96 7.59 -26.46
C TYR A 531 2.62 8.97 -26.21
N GLU A 532 3.88 9.22 -26.64
CA GLU A 532 4.58 10.51 -26.40
C GLU A 532 3.92 11.73 -27.08
N TYR A 533 3.67 12.84 -26.40
CA TYR A 533 2.85 13.94 -26.93
C TYR A 533 3.61 15.21 -27.38
N GLU A 534 2.90 16.11 -28.09
CA GLU A 534 3.37 17.44 -28.55
C GLU A 534 2.27 18.48 -28.26
N VAL A 535 2.64 19.73 -27.93
CA VAL A 535 1.72 20.83 -27.62
C VAL A 535 1.83 21.92 -28.70
N LEU A 536 0.71 22.42 -29.21
CA LEU A 536 0.64 23.20 -30.45
C LEU A 536 0.14 24.65 -30.28
N SER A 537 -0.15 25.07 -29.04
CA SER A 537 -0.66 26.40 -28.71
C SER A 537 0.23 27.12 -27.69
N PRO A 538 0.31 28.46 -27.69
CA PRO A 538 0.97 29.23 -26.64
C PRO A 538 0.11 29.27 -25.36
N THR A 539 0.67 29.77 -24.24
CA THR A 539 -0.09 30.12 -23.03
C THR A 539 0.28 31.54 -22.58
N PRO A 540 -0.69 32.41 -22.20
CA PRO A 540 -2.14 32.21 -22.26
C PRO A 540 -2.69 32.21 -23.68
N SER A 541 -3.88 31.63 -23.88
CA SER A 541 -4.56 31.59 -25.18
C SER A 541 -6.08 31.70 -25.03
N HIS A 542 -6.78 31.93 -26.15
CA HIS A 542 -8.22 31.67 -26.30
C HIS A 542 -8.50 30.23 -26.78
N VAL A 543 -7.49 29.53 -27.32
CA VAL A 543 -7.60 28.15 -27.85
C VAL A 543 -6.39 27.29 -27.45
N ILE A 544 -6.62 26.03 -27.01
CA ILE A 544 -5.60 25.07 -26.52
C ILE A 544 -5.48 23.85 -27.46
N LYS A 545 -4.28 23.27 -27.75
CA LYS A 545 -4.07 22.18 -28.76
C LYS A 545 -2.90 21.16 -28.51
N VAL A 546 -3.04 19.82 -28.78
CA VAL A 546 -2.10 18.69 -28.35
C VAL A 546 -2.02 17.37 -29.26
N ARG A 547 -1.03 16.39 -29.11
CA ARG A 547 -0.65 15.15 -29.96
C ARG A 547 -0.06 13.81 -29.26
N LEU A 548 0.54 12.72 -29.91
CA LEU A 548 0.92 11.30 -29.36
C LEU A 548 1.99 10.30 -30.12
N LYS A 549 2.89 9.42 -29.48
CA LYS A 549 4.02 8.46 -30.01
C LYS A 549 4.54 7.05 -29.28
N LYS A 550 5.85 6.59 -29.03
CA LYS A 550 6.43 5.16 -28.67
C LYS A 550 7.80 4.85 -27.81
N GLU A 551 8.28 3.57 -27.47
CA GLU A 551 9.51 3.06 -26.61
C GLU A 551 10.16 1.55 -26.77
N GLU A 552 11.34 1.08 -26.13
CA GLU A 552 12.23 -0.22 -26.34
C GLU A 552 13.08 -1.01 -25.15
N LYS A 553 14.10 -1.99 -25.34
CA LYS A 553 14.71 -3.08 -24.36
C LYS A 553 16.24 -3.69 -24.49
N LYS A 554 16.89 -4.54 -23.56
CA LYS A 554 18.25 -5.33 -23.65
C LYS A 554 18.61 -6.76 -22.93
N GLU A 555 19.82 -7.09 -22.29
CA GLU A 555 20.74 -8.38 -22.36
C GLU A 555 21.31 -9.26 -21.08
N LEU A 556 22.52 -9.99 -21.03
CA LEU A 556 22.86 -11.35 -20.32
C LEU A 556 24.30 -11.78 -19.63
N THR A 557 24.65 -13.10 -19.25
CA THR A 557 25.84 -13.68 -18.40
C THR A 557 26.41 -15.20 -18.56
N ASN A 558 27.32 -15.82 -17.69
CA ASN A 558 28.20 -17.09 -17.92
C ASN A 558 28.91 -18.00 -16.74
N ILE A 559 28.68 -19.36 -16.61
CA ILE A 559 29.27 -20.59 -15.83
C ILE A 559 28.47 -21.99 -16.01
N ILE A 560 28.69 -23.21 -15.41
CA ILE A 560 27.74 -24.41 -15.53
C ILE A 560 27.03 -24.83 -14.22
N ALA A 561 25.68 -24.81 -14.21
CA ALA A 561 24.84 -25.31 -13.11
C ALA A 561 24.00 -26.55 -13.49
N ILE A 562 24.06 -27.59 -12.66
CA ILE A 562 23.31 -28.85 -12.81
C ILE A 562 22.38 -29.03 -11.61
N ASP A 563 21.07 -29.14 -11.85
CA ASP A 563 20.06 -29.30 -10.81
C ASP A 563 19.50 -30.73 -10.77
N ALA A 564 19.61 -31.39 -9.62
CA ALA A 564 19.08 -32.74 -9.42
C ALA A 564 17.67 -32.64 -8.81
N GLY A 565 16.63 -32.90 -9.60
CA GLY A 565 15.23 -32.74 -9.20
C GLY A 565 14.88 -33.40 -7.87
N HIS A 566 13.97 -32.77 -7.11
CA HIS A 566 13.46 -33.26 -5.81
C HIS A 566 14.55 -33.48 -4.73
N GLY A 567 14.32 -34.33 -3.73
CA GLY A 567 15.28 -34.61 -2.63
C GLY A 567 14.64 -34.59 -1.24
N GLY A 568 15.22 -35.32 -0.27
CA GLY A 568 14.78 -35.28 1.13
C GLY A 568 13.38 -35.83 1.34
N PHE A 569 12.47 -35.04 1.91
CA PHE A 569 11.07 -35.43 2.10
C PHE A 569 10.31 -35.58 0.77
N ASP A 570 10.79 -34.95 -0.30
CA ASP A 570 10.13 -34.94 -1.60
C ASP A 570 10.70 -36.05 -2.50
N PRO A 571 9.95 -37.14 -2.77
CA PRO A 571 10.41 -38.23 -3.62
C PRO A 571 10.51 -37.86 -5.11
N GLY A 572 9.81 -36.78 -5.53
CA GLY A 572 9.41 -36.58 -6.91
C GLY A 572 8.35 -37.58 -7.37
N ALA A 573 8.33 -37.87 -8.65
CA ALA A 573 7.59 -38.96 -9.25
C ALA A 573 7.97 -40.33 -8.64
N LEU A 574 7.02 -41.26 -8.75
CA LEU A 574 7.09 -42.59 -8.17
C LEU A 574 6.70 -43.59 -9.25
N GLY A 575 7.61 -44.53 -9.53
CA GLY A 575 7.34 -45.59 -10.47
C GLY A 575 6.47 -46.70 -9.90
N VAL A 576 5.96 -47.55 -10.80
CA VAL A 576 5.01 -48.62 -10.50
C VAL A 576 5.58 -49.65 -9.50
N THR A 577 6.89 -49.90 -9.56
CA THR A 577 7.66 -50.74 -8.64
C THR A 577 8.34 -49.93 -7.51
N GLY A 578 7.88 -48.70 -7.27
CA GLY A 578 8.28 -47.86 -6.15
C GLY A 578 9.64 -47.14 -6.29
N LEU A 579 10.21 -47.07 -7.50
CA LEU A 579 11.39 -46.24 -7.74
C LEU A 579 11.05 -44.76 -7.48
N LYS A 580 11.94 -44.03 -6.80
CA LYS A 580 11.76 -42.61 -6.47
C LYS A 580 12.62 -41.77 -7.38
N GLU A 581 12.02 -40.79 -8.06
CA GLU A 581 12.71 -39.87 -8.97
C GLU A 581 13.95 -39.25 -8.34
N LYS A 582 13.86 -38.76 -7.10
CA LYS A 582 14.98 -38.12 -6.38
C LYS A 582 16.26 -38.95 -6.29
N ILE A 583 16.17 -40.29 -6.45
CA ILE A 583 17.32 -41.21 -6.47
C ILE A 583 17.93 -41.26 -7.86
N VAL A 584 17.07 -41.37 -8.88
CA VAL A 584 17.42 -41.40 -10.31
C VAL A 584 18.10 -40.10 -10.73
N THR A 585 17.49 -38.96 -10.42
CA THR A 585 17.99 -37.62 -10.79
C THR A 585 19.33 -37.31 -10.12
N LEU A 586 19.51 -37.67 -8.85
CA LEU A 586 20.78 -37.50 -8.14
C LEU A 586 21.90 -38.35 -8.74
N ASP A 587 21.62 -39.63 -9.06
CA ASP A 587 22.63 -40.54 -9.61
C ASP A 587 23.08 -40.11 -11.01
N ILE A 588 22.15 -39.65 -11.85
CA ILE A 588 22.45 -39.07 -13.17
C ILE A 588 23.22 -37.76 -13.02
N ALA A 589 22.75 -36.83 -12.19
CA ALA A 589 23.37 -35.52 -12.03
C ALA A 589 24.81 -35.62 -11.46
N ARG A 590 25.08 -36.57 -10.54
CA ARG A 590 26.43 -36.89 -10.08
C ARG A 590 27.32 -37.40 -11.22
N LYS A 591 26.81 -38.28 -12.09
CA LYS A 591 27.52 -38.80 -13.26
C LYS A 591 27.78 -37.70 -14.32
N VAL A 592 26.84 -36.79 -14.53
CA VAL A 592 27.00 -35.60 -15.39
C VAL A 592 28.07 -34.66 -14.82
N LYS A 593 28.09 -34.45 -13.49
CA LYS A 593 29.13 -33.66 -12.81
C LYS A 593 30.53 -34.22 -13.11
N THR A 594 30.75 -35.53 -12.88
CA THR A 594 32.05 -36.16 -13.14
C THR A 594 32.50 -35.95 -14.59
N LEU A 595 31.65 -36.30 -15.58
CA LEU A 595 32.01 -36.15 -17.00
C LEU A 595 32.35 -34.70 -17.40
N LEU A 596 31.65 -33.71 -16.86
CA LEU A 596 31.93 -32.30 -17.13
C LEU A 596 33.20 -31.79 -16.41
N GLU A 597 33.49 -32.28 -15.21
CA GLU A 597 34.72 -31.92 -14.48
C GLU A 597 35.96 -32.59 -15.07
N ASP A 598 35.84 -33.81 -15.58
CA ASP A 598 36.90 -34.51 -16.33
C ASP A 598 37.29 -33.73 -17.61
N GLU A 599 36.33 -33.05 -18.24
CA GLU A 599 36.51 -32.13 -19.38
C GLU A 599 36.85 -30.69 -18.93
N GLY A 600 37.15 -30.47 -17.64
CA GLY A 600 37.64 -29.21 -17.09
C GLY A 600 36.59 -28.14 -16.74
N TYR A 601 35.29 -28.42 -16.84
CA TYR A 601 34.25 -27.46 -16.48
C TYR A 601 33.99 -27.37 -14.98
N ARG A 602 33.77 -26.15 -14.49
CA ARG A 602 33.32 -25.92 -13.10
C ARG A 602 31.82 -26.18 -12.98
N VAL A 603 31.45 -27.33 -12.40
CA VAL A 603 30.06 -27.75 -12.19
C VAL A 603 29.54 -27.34 -10.82
N LEU A 604 28.45 -26.57 -10.80
CA LEU A 604 27.67 -26.30 -9.60
C LEU A 604 26.47 -27.25 -9.52
N MET A 605 26.52 -28.25 -8.65
CA MET A 605 25.32 -29.03 -8.31
C MET A 605 24.44 -28.27 -7.31
N THR A 606 23.12 -28.29 -7.50
CA THR A 606 22.19 -27.70 -6.52
C THR A 606 22.19 -28.47 -5.20
N ARG A 607 22.07 -29.80 -5.25
CA ARG A 607 22.27 -30.73 -4.12
C ARG A 607 23.27 -31.83 -4.51
N THR A 608 24.03 -32.33 -3.55
CA THR A 608 25.03 -33.41 -3.74
C THR A 608 24.61 -34.74 -3.10
N ASP A 609 23.53 -34.75 -2.31
CA ASP A 609 23.01 -35.88 -1.54
C ASP A 609 21.46 -35.91 -1.55
N ASP A 610 20.86 -36.65 -0.63
CA ASP A 610 19.40 -36.75 -0.46
C ASP A 610 18.79 -35.63 0.40
N THR A 611 19.34 -34.41 0.34
CA THR A 611 18.77 -33.22 0.99
C THR A 611 17.69 -32.57 0.12
N PHE A 612 16.61 -32.09 0.73
CA PHE A 612 15.63 -31.23 0.05
C PHE A 612 16.17 -29.82 -0.13
N ILE A 613 16.03 -29.25 -1.33
CA ILE A 613 16.33 -27.83 -1.62
C ILE A 613 15.16 -27.21 -2.37
N SER A 614 14.75 -26.00 -1.96
CA SER A 614 13.60 -25.30 -2.56
C SER A 614 13.91 -24.81 -3.98
N LEU A 615 12.87 -24.61 -4.80
CA LEU A 615 13.02 -24.11 -6.17
C LEU A 615 13.71 -22.72 -6.21
N LYS A 616 13.46 -21.89 -5.19
CA LYS A 616 14.13 -20.59 -5.05
C LYS A 616 15.63 -20.73 -4.79
N ASP A 617 16.03 -21.70 -3.98
CA ASP A 617 17.44 -21.87 -3.60
C ASP A 617 18.24 -22.56 -4.71
N ARG A 618 17.61 -23.41 -5.53
CA ARG A 618 18.17 -23.96 -6.78
C ARG A 618 18.53 -22.85 -7.76
N VAL A 619 17.56 -21.98 -8.06
CA VAL A 619 17.75 -20.80 -8.93
C VAL A 619 18.76 -19.84 -8.33
N LYS A 620 18.65 -19.53 -7.03
CA LYS A 620 19.58 -18.60 -6.37
C LYS A 620 21.03 -19.06 -6.48
N LYS A 621 21.32 -20.35 -6.25
CA LYS A 621 22.67 -20.90 -6.44
C LYS A 621 23.20 -20.65 -7.86
N ALA A 622 22.40 -20.88 -8.90
CA ALA A 622 22.81 -20.68 -10.30
C ALA A 622 22.97 -19.19 -10.68
N ASN A 623 22.06 -18.33 -10.23
CA ASN A 623 22.09 -16.89 -10.50
C ASN A 623 23.22 -16.18 -9.74
N ASP A 624 23.45 -16.52 -8.46
CA ASP A 624 24.57 -16.01 -7.65
C ASP A 624 25.91 -16.37 -8.29
N ALA A 625 26.03 -17.61 -8.79
CA ALA A 625 27.21 -18.10 -9.51
C ALA A 625 27.30 -17.58 -10.97
N ARG A 626 26.30 -16.80 -11.44
CA ARG A 626 26.18 -16.24 -12.78
C ARG A 626 26.36 -17.27 -13.90
N ALA A 627 25.69 -18.43 -13.80
CA ALA A 627 25.84 -19.49 -14.78
C ALA A 627 25.55 -19.07 -16.25
N ARG A 628 26.08 -19.86 -17.18
CA ARG A 628 26.06 -19.85 -18.66
C ARG A 628 24.85 -20.64 -19.06
N ILE A 629 24.67 -21.76 -18.36
CA ILE A 629 23.54 -22.65 -18.48
C ILE A 629 23.08 -23.15 -17.13
N PHE A 630 21.78 -23.40 -17.04
CA PHE A 630 21.15 -24.17 -15.97
C PHE A 630 20.44 -25.37 -16.58
N VAL A 631 20.86 -26.58 -16.22
CA VAL A 631 20.22 -27.83 -16.67
C VAL A 631 19.64 -28.55 -15.46
N SER A 632 18.32 -28.61 -15.36
CA SER A 632 17.61 -29.38 -14.33
C SER A 632 17.24 -30.76 -14.84
N ILE A 633 17.44 -31.79 -14.04
CA ILE A 633 17.31 -33.20 -14.41
C ILE A 633 16.17 -33.81 -13.59
N HIS A 634 15.14 -34.26 -14.30
CA HIS A 634 13.90 -34.84 -13.78
C HIS A 634 13.55 -36.15 -14.52
N ALA A 635 12.59 -36.91 -13.99
CA ALA A 635 12.02 -38.08 -14.67
C ALA A 635 10.50 -38.15 -14.45
N ASN A 636 9.76 -37.71 -15.46
CA ASN A 636 8.34 -37.36 -15.44
C ASN A 636 7.40 -38.51 -15.01
N ALA A 637 6.16 -38.17 -14.68
CA ALA A 637 5.06 -39.12 -14.53
C ALA A 637 3.71 -38.46 -14.88
N PHE A 638 2.97 -39.07 -15.82
CA PHE A 638 1.56 -38.75 -16.06
C PHE A 638 0.64 -39.72 -15.31
N ASN A 639 -0.66 -39.39 -15.25
CA ASN A 639 -1.68 -40.32 -14.76
C ASN A 639 -1.86 -41.54 -15.69
N GLU A 640 -1.38 -41.43 -16.94
CA GLU A 640 -1.48 -42.42 -18.00
C GLU A 640 -0.16 -43.21 -18.11
N SER A 641 -0.19 -44.49 -17.70
CA SER A 641 1.01 -45.34 -17.57
C SER A 641 1.62 -45.81 -18.90
N TYR A 642 1.12 -45.32 -20.04
CA TYR A 642 1.65 -45.57 -21.38
C TYR A 642 2.40 -44.37 -21.98
N SER A 643 2.46 -43.22 -21.28
CA SER A 643 3.34 -42.13 -21.72
C SER A 643 4.81 -42.52 -21.55
N GLU A 644 5.59 -42.43 -22.61
CA GLU A 644 7.03 -42.71 -22.64
C GLU A 644 7.81 -41.70 -23.48
N GLY A 645 9.14 -41.70 -23.36
CA GLY A 645 10.03 -40.87 -24.15
C GLY A 645 10.72 -39.75 -23.38
N ILE A 646 11.46 -38.96 -24.15
CA ILE A 646 12.25 -37.82 -23.68
C ILE A 646 11.55 -36.52 -24.08
N GLU A 647 11.45 -35.57 -23.16
CA GLU A 647 11.06 -34.18 -23.41
C GLU A 647 12.01 -33.21 -22.70
N THR A 648 12.16 -32.01 -23.26
CA THR A 648 12.96 -30.94 -22.65
C THR A 648 12.16 -29.64 -22.62
N TYR A 649 12.13 -28.96 -21.48
CA TYR A 649 11.35 -27.75 -21.24
C TYR A 649 12.21 -26.49 -21.21
N ILE A 650 11.68 -25.40 -21.75
CA ILE A 650 12.19 -24.02 -21.63
C ILE A 650 11.08 -23.09 -21.11
N SER A 651 11.44 -21.92 -20.61
CA SER A 651 10.46 -20.89 -20.22
C SER A 651 9.81 -20.26 -21.47
N PRO A 652 8.50 -19.94 -21.48
CA PRO A 652 7.83 -19.30 -22.62
C PRO A 652 8.44 -17.95 -23.03
N ASP A 653 9.00 -17.22 -22.06
CA ASP A 653 9.61 -15.90 -22.24
C ASP A 653 11.10 -15.92 -22.64
N LYS A 654 11.70 -17.11 -22.88
CA LYS A 654 13.13 -17.28 -23.15
C LYS A 654 13.39 -18.09 -24.41
N THR A 655 13.30 -17.40 -25.54
CA THR A 655 13.70 -17.83 -26.88
C THR A 655 15.23 -17.92 -27.05
N GLY A 656 15.69 -18.15 -28.29
CA GLY A 656 17.12 -18.19 -28.64
C GLY A 656 17.91 -19.25 -27.87
N ASN A 657 18.82 -18.80 -27.00
CA ASN A 657 19.84 -19.64 -26.39
C ASN A 657 19.30 -20.74 -25.45
N SER A 658 18.15 -20.55 -24.79
CA SER A 658 17.51 -21.64 -24.02
C SER A 658 16.96 -22.73 -24.94
N LEU A 659 16.35 -22.35 -26.06
CA LEU A 659 15.86 -23.29 -27.07
C LEU A 659 17.01 -24.08 -27.71
N LEU A 660 18.12 -23.40 -28.04
CA LEU A 660 19.31 -24.06 -28.57
C LEU A 660 19.91 -25.05 -27.56
N LEU A 661 19.99 -24.70 -26.27
CA LEU A 661 20.42 -25.62 -25.20
C LEU A 661 19.50 -26.85 -25.14
N ALA A 662 18.19 -26.62 -25.07
CA ALA A 662 17.19 -27.68 -25.01
C ALA A 662 17.24 -28.62 -26.22
N GLN A 663 17.39 -28.08 -27.43
CA GLN A 663 17.52 -28.88 -28.66
C GLN A 663 18.76 -29.79 -28.64
N ASN A 664 19.93 -29.28 -28.23
CA ASN A 664 21.15 -30.10 -28.17
C ASN A 664 21.07 -31.19 -27.07
N LEU A 665 20.39 -30.91 -25.95
CA LEU A 665 20.10 -31.92 -24.91
C LEU A 665 19.15 -33.00 -25.45
N GLN A 666 18.01 -32.58 -26.01
CA GLN A 666 16.98 -33.46 -26.57
C GLN A 666 17.54 -34.39 -27.66
N GLU A 667 18.31 -33.85 -28.62
CA GLU A 667 18.92 -34.60 -29.72
C GLU A 667 19.85 -35.71 -29.21
N GLN A 668 20.72 -35.38 -28.25
CA GLN A 668 21.70 -36.35 -27.73
C GLN A 668 21.04 -37.39 -26.82
N LEU A 669 20.02 -37.02 -26.03
CA LEU A 669 19.20 -37.97 -25.26
C LEU A 669 18.52 -38.98 -26.17
N VAL A 670 17.75 -38.53 -27.16
CA VAL A 670 17.05 -39.40 -28.11
C VAL A 670 18.05 -40.32 -28.85
N ARG A 671 19.18 -39.78 -29.31
CA ARG A 671 20.22 -40.52 -30.04
C ARG A 671 20.92 -41.61 -29.20
N GLU A 672 21.31 -41.32 -27.96
CA GLU A 672 22.03 -42.27 -27.10
C GLU A 672 21.07 -43.27 -26.42
N LEU A 673 19.82 -42.87 -26.13
CA LEU A 673 18.84 -43.68 -25.39
C LEU A 673 17.95 -44.55 -26.30
N LYS A 674 17.55 -44.04 -27.49
CA LYS A 674 16.59 -44.64 -28.42
C LYS A 674 15.15 -44.78 -27.86
N LEU A 675 14.70 -43.74 -27.14
CA LEU A 675 13.32 -43.61 -26.64
C LEU A 675 12.54 -42.59 -27.48
N GLU A 676 11.21 -42.50 -27.31
CA GLU A 676 10.35 -41.61 -28.08
C GLU A 676 10.82 -40.14 -27.97
N ASN A 677 10.83 -39.41 -29.10
CA ASN A 677 11.22 -38.00 -29.14
C ASN A 677 10.00 -37.09 -29.00
N ARG A 678 9.68 -36.67 -27.78
CA ARG A 678 8.54 -35.81 -27.46
C ARG A 678 8.82 -34.32 -27.67
N GLY A 679 10.03 -33.98 -28.15
CA GLY A 679 10.44 -32.64 -28.55
C GLY A 679 10.83 -31.69 -27.40
N VAL A 680 11.07 -30.42 -27.78
CA VAL A 680 11.26 -29.32 -26.83
C VAL A 680 9.92 -28.60 -26.63
N LYS A 681 9.59 -28.25 -25.39
CA LYS A 681 8.31 -27.67 -24.96
C LYS A 681 8.52 -26.37 -24.18
N GLN A 682 7.49 -25.52 -24.13
CA GLN A 682 7.48 -24.31 -23.30
C GLN A 682 6.56 -24.53 -22.09
N GLU A 683 7.01 -24.18 -20.88
CA GLU A 683 6.23 -24.33 -19.64
C GLU A 683 6.72 -23.36 -18.55
N GLU A 684 5.82 -22.83 -17.71
CA GLU A 684 6.12 -21.83 -16.68
C GLU A 684 6.78 -22.41 -15.41
N LEU A 685 7.74 -23.33 -15.58
CA LEU A 685 8.44 -23.98 -14.50
C LEU A 685 9.32 -22.96 -13.76
N TYR A 686 9.09 -22.78 -12.45
CA TYR A 686 9.75 -21.75 -11.63
C TYR A 686 11.27 -21.66 -11.84
N VAL A 687 11.95 -22.79 -11.98
CA VAL A 687 13.41 -22.87 -12.17
C VAL A 687 13.90 -22.39 -13.53
N LEU A 688 13.02 -22.35 -14.54
CA LEU A 688 13.27 -21.83 -15.89
C LEU A 688 12.84 -20.36 -16.02
N ASN A 689 11.73 -19.95 -15.40
CA ASN A 689 11.28 -18.54 -15.43
C ASN A 689 12.25 -17.64 -14.65
N HIS A 690 12.83 -18.09 -13.54
CA HIS A 690 13.64 -17.24 -12.65
C HIS A 690 15.16 -17.38 -12.81
N SER A 691 15.66 -18.30 -13.65
CA SER A 691 17.07 -18.38 -14.03
C SER A 691 17.48 -17.14 -14.83
N SER A 692 18.64 -16.54 -14.52
CA SER A 692 19.15 -15.38 -15.27
C SER A 692 19.95 -15.76 -16.51
N MET A 693 20.02 -17.04 -16.85
CA MET A 693 20.81 -17.62 -17.94
C MET A 693 20.00 -18.60 -18.79
N PRO A 694 20.47 -18.96 -20.00
CA PRO A 694 19.90 -20.04 -20.79
C PRO A 694 19.63 -21.30 -19.96
N ALA A 695 18.38 -21.76 -19.95
CA ALA A 695 17.94 -22.77 -19.00
C ALA A 695 17.03 -23.81 -19.67
N ALA A 696 17.25 -25.07 -19.30
CA ALA A 696 16.46 -26.20 -19.75
C ALA A 696 16.20 -27.16 -18.59
N LEU A 697 15.03 -27.80 -18.58
CA LEU A 697 14.72 -28.93 -17.70
C LEU A 697 14.50 -30.16 -18.58
N VAL A 698 15.25 -31.24 -18.34
CA VAL A 698 15.18 -32.49 -19.10
C VAL A 698 14.38 -33.53 -18.33
N GLU A 699 13.41 -34.15 -19.00
CA GLU A 699 12.71 -35.34 -18.54
C GLU A 699 13.32 -36.56 -19.21
N VAL A 700 14.02 -37.38 -18.43
CA VAL A 700 14.90 -38.44 -18.98
C VAL A 700 14.20 -39.80 -19.21
N GLY A 701 12.86 -39.79 -19.24
CA GLY A 701 11.98 -40.96 -19.27
C GLY A 701 10.91 -40.91 -18.18
N PHE A 702 9.82 -41.65 -18.36
CA PHE A 702 8.64 -41.64 -17.51
C PHE A 702 8.67 -42.73 -16.45
N LEU A 703 8.71 -42.34 -15.17
CA LEU A 703 8.54 -43.28 -14.06
C LEU A 703 7.13 -43.90 -14.03
N SER A 704 6.11 -43.22 -14.57
CA SER A 704 4.76 -43.78 -14.72
C SER A 704 4.67 -44.97 -15.67
N ASN A 705 5.65 -45.16 -16.56
CA ASN A 705 5.70 -46.28 -17.50
C ASN A 705 6.54 -47.44 -16.92
N PRO A 706 6.03 -48.68 -16.83
CA PRO A 706 6.78 -49.82 -16.28
C PRO A 706 8.07 -50.16 -17.03
N HIS A 707 8.12 -49.95 -18.35
CA HIS A 707 9.31 -50.17 -19.16
C HIS A 707 10.37 -49.12 -18.85
N GLU A 708 10.01 -47.84 -18.88
CA GLU A 708 10.96 -46.76 -18.59
C GLU A 708 11.35 -46.71 -17.10
N GLU A 709 10.50 -47.09 -16.14
CA GLU A 709 10.94 -47.32 -14.75
C GLU A 709 12.02 -48.41 -14.67
N THR A 710 11.86 -49.51 -15.42
CA THR A 710 12.84 -50.60 -15.47
C THR A 710 14.17 -50.12 -16.06
N LEU A 711 14.12 -49.26 -17.08
CA LEU A 711 15.31 -48.58 -17.62
C LEU A 711 15.93 -47.63 -16.59
N LEU A 712 15.16 -46.72 -15.99
CA LEU A 712 15.62 -45.75 -14.99
C LEU A 712 16.18 -46.43 -13.72
N ARG A 713 15.73 -47.65 -13.40
CA ARG A 713 16.29 -48.51 -12.35
C ARG A 713 17.68 -49.05 -12.70
N SER A 714 18.00 -49.23 -13.99
CA SER A 714 19.31 -49.72 -14.47
C SER A 714 20.42 -48.66 -14.37
N GLU A 715 21.54 -49.03 -13.75
CA GLU A 715 22.71 -48.15 -13.65
C GLU A 715 23.38 -47.90 -15.01
N LEU A 716 23.33 -48.89 -15.92
CA LEU A 716 23.84 -48.77 -17.29
C LEU A 716 23.03 -47.76 -18.11
N PHE A 717 21.70 -47.72 -17.91
CA PHE A 717 20.85 -46.71 -18.53
C PHE A 717 21.16 -45.32 -17.97
N ARG A 718 21.23 -45.14 -16.65
CA ARG A 718 21.59 -43.84 -16.05
C ARG A 718 22.99 -43.36 -16.46
N LYS A 719 23.94 -44.27 -16.70
CA LYS A 719 25.25 -43.97 -17.33
C LYS A 719 25.12 -43.47 -18.78
N ARG A 720 24.22 -44.04 -19.60
CA ARG A 720 23.89 -43.55 -20.95
C ARG A 720 23.24 -42.16 -20.89
N VAL A 721 22.25 -41.95 -20.01
CA VAL A 721 21.61 -40.64 -19.83
C VAL A 721 22.64 -39.56 -19.49
N ALA A 722 23.53 -39.82 -18.52
CA ALA A 722 24.55 -38.87 -18.12
C ALA A 722 25.51 -38.52 -19.29
N ARG A 723 25.91 -39.51 -20.10
CA ARG A 723 26.74 -39.30 -21.30
C ARG A 723 26.01 -38.48 -22.38
N ALA A 724 24.70 -38.68 -22.53
CA ALA A 724 23.88 -37.93 -23.47
C ALA A 724 23.78 -36.44 -23.08
N LEU A 725 23.46 -36.17 -21.81
CA LEU A 725 23.40 -34.80 -21.27
C LEU A 725 24.75 -34.09 -21.37
N TYR A 726 25.83 -34.79 -21.02
CA TYR A 726 27.21 -34.32 -21.19
C TYR A 726 27.50 -33.86 -22.63
N ARG A 727 27.24 -34.72 -23.63
CA ARG A 727 27.42 -34.36 -25.05
C ARG A 727 26.50 -33.23 -25.51
N GLY A 728 25.25 -33.18 -25.04
CA GLY A 728 24.31 -32.10 -25.36
C GLY A 728 24.80 -30.74 -24.86
N ILE A 729 25.35 -30.70 -23.65
CA ILE A 729 25.99 -29.51 -23.06
C ILE A 729 27.20 -29.06 -23.88
N LEU A 730 28.11 -29.97 -24.24
CA LEU A 730 29.29 -29.63 -25.05
C LEU A 730 28.92 -29.16 -26.46
N ASN A 731 27.96 -29.82 -27.11
CA ASN A 731 27.47 -29.43 -28.44
C ASN A 731 26.83 -28.03 -28.42
N TYR A 732 26.06 -27.71 -27.38
CA TYR A 732 25.53 -26.37 -27.16
C TYR A 732 26.67 -25.35 -26.97
N ILE A 733 27.60 -25.60 -26.05
CA ILE A 733 28.71 -24.70 -25.72
C ILE A 733 29.53 -24.38 -26.98
N LYS A 734 29.85 -25.41 -27.78
CA LYS A 734 30.56 -25.28 -29.04
C LYS A 734 29.78 -24.45 -30.07
N LYS A 735 28.47 -24.67 -30.25
CA LYS A 735 27.63 -23.85 -31.16
C LYS A 735 27.58 -22.37 -30.75
N ILE A 736 27.53 -22.09 -29.45
CA ILE A 736 27.64 -20.72 -28.92
C ILE A 736 29.00 -20.09 -29.26
N GLU A 737 30.09 -20.83 -29.07
CA GLU A 737 31.46 -20.38 -29.39
C GLU A 737 31.74 -20.26 -30.89
N GLN A 738 30.95 -20.93 -31.73
CA GLN A 738 31.00 -20.82 -33.19
C GLN A 738 30.04 -19.76 -33.76
N GLY A 739 29.22 -19.11 -32.92
CA GLY A 739 28.39 -17.94 -33.28
C GLY A 739 26.92 -18.21 -33.56
N ASP A 740 26.45 -19.47 -33.52
CA ASP A 740 25.07 -19.85 -33.86
C ASP A 740 24.00 -19.26 -32.92
N GLY A 741 24.39 -18.81 -31.72
CA GLY A 741 23.51 -18.33 -30.65
C GLY A 741 22.89 -16.94 -30.82
N ASN A 742 23.04 -16.30 -31.99
CA ASN A 742 22.63 -14.90 -32.25
C ASN A 742 21.50 -14.75 -33.29
N THR A 743 20.80 -15.83 -33.63
CA THR A 743 19.62 -15.80 -34.50
C THR A 743 18.32 -15.87 -33.69
N HIS A 744 17.37 -15.00 -34.02
CA HIS A 744 15.99 -14.97 -33.50
C HIS A 744 15.74 -14.48 -32.05
N ASP A 745 16.30 -13.31 -31.71
CA ASP A 745 15.57 -12.32 -30.89
C ASP A 745 15.49 -11.00 -31.67
N LYS A 746 14.35 -10.77 -32.34
CA LYS A 746 13.99 -9.56 -33.10
C LYS A 746 12.47 -9.43 -33.20
#